data_AF-A0A933Y494-F1
#
_entry.id   AF-A0A933Y494-F1
#
_cell.length_a   1.000
_cell.length_b   1.000
_cell.length_c   1.000
_cell.angle_alpha   90.00
_cell.angle_beta   90.00
_cell.angle_gamma   90.00
#
_symmetry.space_group_name_H-M   'P 1'
#
loop_
_entity.id
_entity.type
_entity.pdbx_description
1 polymer ?
#
loop_
_entity_poly.entity_id
_entity_poly.type
_entity_poly.pdbx_seq_one_letter_code
_entity_poly.pdbx_strand_id
1 'polypeptide(L)'
;MERRARSRREHAVDLRSGRSTYAARISSSLLALLASVNASDCTLAHAAESQEAELHASSWPSAPPAAAASLQSAPSGTEPPLFIVLTETGETRDGLPVLAVHPEAERIAATLDRGLTHELLGLYRMEQHYLRVRKGVAPEPAYLLLSSQDGGFARYGFFLGDQPKRDVAFVDLKRDQPLTGRFAAVDQLFPHELAHALRHQLVGPATGGEANQVHAIGVRTDPGVAFDEGFAEHFQVLAIDHPDAAPDTRALASSSDELARVHERFARYRRELEARVAFATPLRVGFALWFSHGEQVQRYHAVKANAFAREPELPKRLLDREDPYGAYLLENMLPGEPSAPPKPLARMTISEGVVSALFVRWLREPALLETRREESFYIPFGVRADEPTALQNAYLKLLYVLDVHAPTDVLALIDGYERSFPDEAPAVARVTDDVFLGRAVARAPEVWLASPEFRIGTTVFDQFRGLPRVHTFELGAASLVDWLTVPGVDEELARQLLAGAPYARIEDVATVSGVTPELVARLRGMQSEFERLIASPATEEESLSILAILMPSVRRLGAALVLGAIAGAVLFRWMRAKAGAPATWMRSCVAGVAASALGWPCAWVAGELAGVGALAGVAVVFGLPAAAWCLARKRGPAVACASGFAWVGAAVPMALFATPWG
;
A
#
# COMPACT_ATOMS: atom_id res chain seq x y z
N MET A 1 -69.54 25.45 -28.40
CA MET A 1 -68.56 25.83 -27.36
C MET A 1 -68.63 24.95 -26.11
N GLU A 2 -69.31 23.79 -26.11
CA GLU A 2 -69.34 22.86 -24.94
C GLU A 2 -68.74 21.47 -25.19
N ARG A 3 -68.13 21.21 -26.37
CA ARG A 3 -67.38 19.97 -26.64
C ARG A 3 -65.86 20.06 -26.40
N ARG A 4 -65.38 21.17 -25.81
CA ARG A 4 -63.95 21.37 -25.44
C ARG A 4 -63.65 21.18 -23.95
N ALA A 5 -64.64 20.82 -23.12
CA ALA A 5 -64.46 20.72 -21.66
C ALA A 5 -64.35 19.29 -21.11
N ARG A 6 -64.52 18.23 -21.92
CA ARG A 6 -64.50 16.82 -21.44
C ARG A 6 -63.23 16.02 -21.78
N SER A 7 -62.36 16.53 -22.65
CA SER A 7 -61.10 15.85 -23.03
C SER A 7 -59.88 16.24 -22.17
N ARG A 8 -60.07 17.02 -21.09
CA ARG A 8 -58.98 17.53 -20.23
C ARG A 8 -58.98 16.97 -18.80
N ARG A 9 -59.74 15.91 -18.50
CA ARG A 9 -59.83 15.33 -17.14
C ARG A 9 -59.43 13.86 -16.99
N GLU A 10 -58.95 13.19 -18.05
CA GLU A 10 -58.50 11.77 -17.96
C GLU A 10 -57.02 11.53 -18.32
N HIS A 11 -56.18 12.57 -18.33
CA HIS A 11 -54.71 12.43 -18.48
C HIS A 11 -53.93 13.16 -17.38
N ALA A 12 -54.50 13.20 -16.17
CA ALA A 12 -53.86 13.78 -14.99
C ALA A 12 -53.60 12.69 -13.93
N VAL A 13 -52.96 11.61 -14.34
CA VAL A 13 -52.21 10.71 -13.45
C VAL A 13 -50.92 10.39 -14.19
N ASP A 14 -49.79 10.60 -13.52
CA ASP A 14 -48.47 10.02 -13.83
C ASP A 14 -47.44 10.79 -14.70
N LEU A 15 -47.14 12.06 -14.40
CA LEU A 15 -45.94 12.74 -14.95
C LEU A 15 -45.24 13.71 -13.96
N ARG A 16 -45.06 13.32 -12.69
CA ARG A 16 -44.29 14.12 -11.72
C ARG A 16 -43.19 13.39 -10.92
N SER A 17 -42.84 12.15 -11.24
CA SER A 17 -41.70 11.46 -10.63
C SER A 17 -40.85 10.77 -11.69
N GLY A 18 -39.80 11.43 -12.16
CA GLY A 18 -38.94 10.80 -13.17
C GLY A 18 -37.87 11.69 -13.80
N ARG A 19 -37.41 12.74 -13.10
CA ARG A 19 -36.25 13.50 -13.55
C ARG A 19 -35.24 13.61 -12.41
N SER A 20 -34.02 13.16 -12.72
CA SER A 20 -32.77 13.40 -12.01
C SER A 20 -32.43 12.53 -10.79
N THR A 21 -32.24 11.23 -11.00
CA THR A 21 -31.58 10.34 -10.00
C THR A 21 -30.23 9.77 -10.43
N TYR A 22 -29.76 10.01 -11.66
CA TYR A 22 -28.48 9.45 -12.13
C TYR A 22 -27.32 10.47 -12.08
N ALA A 23 -27.54 11.71 -12.54
CA ALA A 23 -26.52 12.77 -12.45
C ALA A 23 -26.31 13.28 -11.00
N ALA A 24 -27.37 13.27 -10.19
CA ALA A 24 -27.28 13.62 -8.76
C ALA A 24 -26.51 12.57 -7.94
N ARG A 25 -26.57 11.29 -8.31
CA ARG A 25 -25.82 10.22 -7.63
C ARG A 25 -24.32 10.27 -7.92
N ILE A 26 -23.91 10.62 -9.15
CA ILE A 26 -22.49 10.73 -9.51
C ILE A 26 -21.85 11.97 -8.87
N SER A 27 -22.54 13.12 -8.87
CA SER A 27 -22.07 14.30 -8.13
C SER A 27 -22.10 14.09 -6.61
N SER A 28 -23.07 13.35 -6.06
CA SER A 28 -23.09 13.07 -4.62
C SER A 28 -21.99 12.10 -4.19
N SER A 29 -21.59 11.14 -5.02
CA SER A 29 -20.46 10.25 -4.71
C SER A 29 -19.12 10.99 -4.72
N LEU A 30 -18.90 11.93 -5.64
CA LEU A 30 -17.68 12.75 -5.66
C LEU A 30 -17.67 13.78 -4.51
N LEU A 31 -18.82 14.38 -4.18
CA LEU A 31 -18.95 15.29 -3.03
C LEU A 31 -18.89 14.54 -1.69
N ALA A 32 -19.38 13.31 -1.59
CA ALA A 32 -19.25 12.47 -0.40
C ALA A 32 -17.80 12.02 -0.19
N LEU A 33 -17.08 11.70 -1.28
CA LEU A 33 -15.65 11.41 -1.25
C LEU A 33 -14.82 12.64 -0.83
N LEU A 34 -15.20 13.84 -1.27
CA LEU A 34 -14.52 15.08 -0.86
C LEU A 34 -14.92 15.55 0.55
N ALA A 35 -16.15 15.27 0.99
CA ALA A 35 -16.64 15.61 2.33
C ALA A 35 -16.15 14.65 3.41
N SER A 36 -15.93 13.36 3.10
CA SER A 36 -15.30 12.41 4.04
C SER A 36 -13.82 12.72 4.28
N VAL A 37 -13.14 13.36 3.31
CA VAL A 37 -11.74 13.77 3.43
C VAL A 37 -11.59 15.05 4.27
N ASN A 38 -12.55 15.98 4.22
CA ASN A 38 -12.41 17.30 4.86
C ASN A 38 -12.85 17.35 6.35
N ALA A 39 -13.51 16.31 6.87
CA ALA A 39 -13.97 16.25 8.26
C ALA A 39 -12.93 15.64 9.23
N SER A 40 -11.87 15.03 8.72
CA SER A 40 -10.96 14.14 9.47
C SER A 40 -9.66 14.81 9.94
N ASP A 41 -9.30 15.98 9.40
CA ASP A 41 -7.94 16.55 9.53
C ASP A 41 -7.69 17.40 10.81
N CYS A 42 -8.70 17.68 11.66
CA CYS A 42 -8.55 18.72 12.69
C CYS A 42 -8.48 18.26 14.17
N THR A 43 -8.61 16.98 14.51
CA THR A 43 -8.78 16.58 15.94
C THR A 43 -7.88 15.48 16.48
N LEU A 44 -7.08 14.77 15.68
CA LEU A 44 -6.31 13.60 16.15
C LEU A 44 -4.78 13.81 16.21
N ALA A 45 -4.22 14.75 15.45
CA ALA A 45 -2.77 14.97 15.38
C ALA A 45 -2.16 15.40 16.74
N HIS A 46 -2.92 16.01 17.64
CA HIS A 46 -2.40 16.46 18.95
C HIS A 46 -2.43 15.42 20.07
N ALA A 47 -3.06 14.25 19.90
CA ALA A 47 -3.16 13.25 20.97
C ALA A 47 -2.05 12.19 20.91
N ALA A 48 -1.62 11.78 19.71
CA ALA A 48 -0.60 10.77 19.51
C ALA A 48 0.82 11.27 19.87
N GLU A 49 1.18 12.51 19.51
CA GLU A 49 2.49 13.11 19.81
C GLU A 49 2.78 13.25 21.31
N SER A 50 1.75 13.49 22.13
CA SER A 50 1.92 13.62 23.58
C SER A 50 2.23 12.28 24.28
N GLN A 51 1.97 11.15 23.64
CA GLN A 51 2.10 9.83 24.25
C GLN A 51 3.46 9.18 23.97
N GLU A 52 4.03 9.41 22.79
CA GLU A 52 5.38 8.94 22.44
C GLU A 52 6.47 9.72 23.19
N ALA A 53 6.28 11.03 23.42
CA ALA A 53 7.25 11.85 24.15
C ALA A 53 7.41 11.47 25.63
N GLU A 54 6.43 10.84 26.26
CA GLU A 54 6.48 10.44 27.68
C GLU A 54 7.07 9.03 27.90
N LEU A 55 7.03 8.16 26.89
CA LEU A 55 7.56 6.79 26.95
C LEU A 55 9.11 6.71 26.80
N HIS A 56 9.74 7.72 26.21
CA HIS A 56 11.20 7.74 25.96
C HIS A 56 12.07 8.03 27.21
N ALA A 57 11.50 8.28 28.38
CA ALA A 57 12.24 8.73 29.57
C ALA A 57 12.62 7.64 30.60
N SER A 58 12.40 6.35 30.34
CA SER A 58 12.74 5.29 31.33
C SER A 58 13.92 4.42 30.89
N SER A 59 15.01 4.49 31.65
CA SER A 59 16.20 3.66 31.50
C SER A 59 15.91 2.22 31.95
N TRP A 60 16.08 1.25 31.06
CA TRP A 60 15.95 -0.18 31.35
C TRP A 60 17.09 -0.68 32.25
N PRO A 61 16.81 -1.44 33.33
CA PRO A 61 17.85 -2.12 34.10
C PRO A 61 18.31 -3.40 33.38
N SER A 62 19.61 -3.68 33.47
CA SER A 62 20.25 -4.91 32.98
C SER A 62 19.62 -6.18 33.56
N ALA A 63 19.46 -7.19 32.71
CA ALA A 63 18.77 -8.46 32.96
C ALA A 63 19.21 -9.19 34.25
N PRO A 64 18.29 -9.76 35.05
CA PRO A 64 18.64 -10.60 36.18
C PRO A 64 19.01 -12.03 35.73
N PRO A 65 19.80 -12.77 36.51
CA PRO A 65 20.10 -14.17 36.22
C PRO A 65 18.84 -15.04 36.38
N ALA A 66 18.72 -16.05 35.51
CA ALA A 66 17.62 -17.01 35.48
C ALA A 66 17.43 -17.72 36.85
N ALA A 67 16.45 -17.27 37.63
CA ALA A 67 15.98 -17.99 38.80
C ALA A 67 14.85 -18.94 38.36
N ALA A 68 15.03 -20.24 38.61
CA ALA A 68 13.99 -21.25 38.42
C ALA A 68 12.81 -20.97 39.36
N ALA A 69 11.80 -20.27 38.85
CA ALA A 69 10.57 -20.01 39.59
C ALA A 69 9.72 -21.30 39.64
N SER A 70 9.44 -21.75 40.85
CA SER A 70 8.48 -22.82 41.14
C SER A 70 7.09 -22.39 40.65
N LEU A 71 6.53 -23.14 39.69
CA LEU A 71 5.15 -23.03 39.22
C LEU A 71 4.17 -23.33 40.36
N GLN A 72 3.85 -22.32 41.17
CA GLN A 72 2.67 -22.38 42.05
C GLN A 72 1.43 -22.08 41.21
N SER A 73 0.49 -23.03 41.23
CA SER A 73 -0.81 -22.95 40.56
C SER A 73 -1.59 -21.73 41.01
N ALA A 74 -1.79 -20.77 40.10
CA ALA A 74 -2.71 -19.66 40.27
C ALA A 74 -4.15 -20.19 40.50
N PRO A 75 -5.00 -19.47 41.26
CA PRO A 75 -6.37 -19.88 41.54
C PRO A 75 -7.18 -20.02 40.24
N SER A 76 -8.12 -20.97 40.24
CA SER A 76 -9.00 -21.39 39.13
C SER A 76 -10.03 -20.31 38.72
N GLY A 77 -9.55 -19.14 38.30
CA GLY A 77 -10.34 -18.21 37.50
C GLY A 77 -10.53 -18.78 36.09
N THR A 78 -11.71 -18.58 35.50
CA THR A 78 -11.94 -18.84 34.08
C THR A 78 -10.82 -18.21 33.26
N GLU A 79 -10.16 -19.03 32.43
CA GLU A 79 -9.10 -18.56 31.54
C GLU A 79 -9.64 -17.39 30.69
N PRO A 80 -8.91 -16.28 30.57
CA PRO A 80 -9.38 -15.15 29.78
C PRO A 80 -9.67 -15.59 28.33
N PRO A 81 -10.65 -14.97 27.66
CA PRO A 81 -10.91 -15.27 26.25
C PRO A 81 -9.64 -15.05 25.42
N LEU A 82 -9.46 -15.79 24.34
CA LEU A 82 -8.30 -15.58 23.45
C LEU A 82 -8.36 -14.28 22.66
N PHE A 83 -9.58 -13.87 22.32
CA PHE A 83 -9.84 -12.86 21.31
C PHE A 83 -11.05 -12.02 21.71
N ILE A 84 -10.91 -10.69 21.61
CA ILE A 84 -11.99 -9.74 21.90
C ILE A 84 -12.11 -8.76 20.74
N VAL A 85 -13.32 -8.67 20.17
CA VAL A 85 -13.66 -7.67 19.15
C VAL A 85 -14.23 -6.42 19.83
N LEU A 86 -13.71 -5.27 19.46
CA LEU A 86 -13.98 -3.97 20.05
C LEU A 86 -14.67 -3.02 19.05
N THR A 87 -15.35 -2.02 19.60
CA THR A 87 -15.87 -0.85 18.89
C THR A 87 -15.47 0.42 19.64
N GLU A 88 -15.33 1.52 18.91
CA GLU A 88 -15.15 2.84 19.50
C GLU A 88 -16.42 3.29 20.24
N THR A 89 -16.24 4.00 21.37
CA THR A 89 -17.35 4.72 22.03
C THR A 89 -17.43 6.19 21.60
N GLY A 90 -16.36 6.71 20.99
CA GLY A 90 -16.18 8.14 20.70
C GLY A 90 -15.63 8.95 21.88
N GLU A 91 -15.39 8.32 23.03
CA GLU A 91 -14.82 8.96 24.21
C GLU A 91 -13.30 8.76 24.28
N THR A 92 -12.61 9.72 24.90
CA THR A 92 -11.21 9.59 25.30
C THR A 92 -11.07 9.83 26.80
N ARG A 93 -10.09 9.19 27.41
CA ARG A 93 -9.75 9.32 28.84
C ARG A 93 -8.24 9.28 28.96
N ASP A 94 -7.65 10.30 29.61
CA ASP A 94 -6.19 10.46 29.72
C ASP A 94 -5.45 10.40 28.36
N GLY A 95 -6.06 10.94 27.30
CA GLY A 95 -5.52 10.89 25.93
C GLY A 95 -5.71 9.54 25.21
N LEU A 96 -6.18 8.50 25.91
CA LEU A 96 -6.43 7.18 25.35
C LEU A 96 -7.88 7.00 24.89
N PRO A 97 -8.13 6.21 23.81
CA PRO A 97 -9.48 5.90 23.40
C PRO A 97 -10.18 5.00 24.42
N VAL A 98 -11.46 5.27 24.69
CA VAL A 98 -12.34 4.35 25.43
C VAL A 98 -13.02 3.43 24.41
N LEU A 99 -12.83 2.13 24.60
CA LEU A 99 -13.34 1.08 23.72
C LEU A 99 -14.36 0.22 24.49
N ALA A 100 -15.31 -0.31 23.74
CA ALA A 100 -16.32 -1.25 24.25
C ALA A 100 -16.28 -2.55 23.44
N VAL A 101 -16.80 -3.64 24.00
CA VAL A 101 -16.96 -4.89 23.25
C VAL A 101 -17.95 -4.66 22.11
N HIS A 102 -17.59 -5.10 20.90
CA HIS A 102 -18.41 -4.96 19.72
C HIS A 102 -19.74 -5.73 19.91
N PRO A 103 -20.92 -5.16 19.58
CA PRO A 103 -22.21 -5.82 19.77
C PRO A 103 -22.34 -7.18 19.05
N GLU A 104 -21.59 -7.35 17.97
CA GLU A 104 -21.53 -8.58 17.17
C GLU A 104 -20.22 -9.37 17.38
N ALA A 105 -19.52 -9.16 18.50
CA ALA A 105 -18.21 -9.75 18.75
C ALA A 105 -18.20 -11.28 18.57
N GLU A 106 -19.22 -11.99 19.09
CA GLU A 106 -19.31 -13.46 18.96
C GLU A 106 -19.42 -13.90 17.50
N ARG A 107 -20.22 -13.21 16.67
CA ARG A 107 -20.41 -13.54 15.26
C ARG A 107 -19.12 -13.29 14.46
N ILE A 108 -18.46 -12.18 14.73
CA ILE A 108 -17.20 -11.80 14.08
C ILE A 108 -16.10 -12.76 14.49
N ALA A 109 -15.95 -13.03 15.79
CA ALA A 109 -15.01 -14.02 16.32
C ALA A 109 -15.26 -15.41 15.73
N ALA A 110 -16.51 -15.89 15.65
CA ALA A 110 -16.81 -17.18 15.03
C ALA A 110 -16.46 -17.23 13.52
N THR A 111 -16.40 -16.08 12.84
CA THR A 111 -15.97 -16.00 11.44
C THR A 111 -14.45 -16.01 11.32
N LEU A 112 -13.77 -15.29 12.22
CA LEU A 112 -12.32 -15.08 12.18
C LEU A 112 -11.53 -16.18 12.91
N ASP A 113 -12.08 -16.83 13.93
CA ASP A 113 -11.43 -17.89 14.72
C ASP A 113 -11.40 -19.22 13.95
N ARG A 114 -10.70 -19.20 12.83
CA ARG A 114 -10.42 -20.32 11.95
C ARG A 114 -9.17 -20.04 11.14
N GLY A 115 -8.69 -21.03 10.40
CA GLY A 115 -7.58 -20.82 9.48
C GLY A 115 -6.32 -20.33 10.20
N LEU A 116 -5.57 -19.44 9.56
CA LEU A 116 -4.36 -18.87 10.16
C LEU A 116 -4.66 -18.02 11.41
N THR A 117 -5.78 -17.29 11.43
CA THR A 117 -6.14 -16.46 12.59
C THR A 117 -6.28 -17.31 13.85
N HIS A 118 -6.90 -18.49 13.77
CA HIS A 118 -6.98 -19.42 14.91
C HIS A 118 -5.58 -19.87 15.38
N GLU A 119 -4.73 -20.30 14.45
CA GLU A 119 -3.34 -20.71 14.75
C GLU A 119 -2.57 -19.58 15.44
N LEU A 120 -2.74 -18.35 14.96
CA LEU A 120 -2.07 -17.16 15.47
C LEU A 120 -2.60 -16.71 16.84
N LEU A 121 -3.90 -16.84 17.11
CA LEU A 121 -4.46 -16.60 18.44
C LEU A 121 -3.90 -17.62 19.46
N GLY A 122 -3.72 -18.87 19.04
CA GLY A 122 -3.01 -19.89 19.83
C GLY A 122 -1.56 -19.49 20.10
N LEU A 123 -0.83 -19.04 19.07
CA LEU A 123 0.55 -18.56 19.21
C LEU A 123 0.64 -17.33 20.14
N TYR A 124 -0.27 -16.38 20.00
CA TYR A 124 -0.35 -15.18 20.85
C TYR A 124 -0.51 -15.58 22.31
N ARG A 125 -1.40 -16.54 22.64
CA ARG A 125 -1.51 -17.07 24.02
C ARG A 125 -0.19 -17.65 24.53
N MET A 126 0.51 -18.44 23.71
CA MET A 126 1.80 -19.03 24.10
C MET A 126 2.85 -17.95 24.37
N GLU A 127 2.88 -16.90 23.54
CA GLU A 127 3.75 -15.74 23.74
C GLU A 127 3.37 -14.96 25.00
N GLN A 128 2.08 -14.71 25.27
CA GLN A 128 1.64 -14.05 26.50
C GLN A 128 2.06 -14.84 27.75
N HIS A 129 2.05 -16.17 27.69
CA HIS A 129 2.61 -17.01 28.75
C HIS A 129 4.14 -16.82 28.87
N TYR A 130 4.84 -16.80 27.74
CA TYR A 130 6.27 -16.55 27.66
C TYR A 130 6.65 -15.21 28.28
N LEU A 131 5.96 -14.13 27.90
CA LEU A 131 6.16 -12.79 28.46
C LEU A 131 5.85 -12.75 29.96
N ARG A 132 4.83 -13.47 30.43
CA ARG A 132 4.56 -13.60 31.87
C ARG A 132 5.71 -14.26 32.61
N VAL A 133 6.21 -15.38 32.10
CA VAL A 133 7.29 -16.14 32.75
C VAL A 133 8.62 -15.39 32.69
N ARG A 134 8.92 -14.75 31.57
CA ARG A 134 10.24 -14.14 31.28
C ARG A 134 10.34 -12.68 31.71
N LYS A 135 9.25 -11.92 31.54
CA LYS A 135 9.21 -10.46 31.74
C LYS A 135 8.22 -10.04 32.85
N GLY A 136 7.48 -10.97 33.45
CA GLY A 136 6.50 -10.65 34.50
C GLY A 136 5.26 -9.91 34.00
N VAL A 137 5.02 -9.90 32.69
CA VAL A 137 3.89 -9.20 32.06
C VAL A 137 2.60 -9.99 32.29
N ALA A 138 1.51 -9.31 32.66
CA ALA A 138 0.21 -9.96 32.80
C ALA A 138 -0.32 -10.39 31.41
N PRO A 139 -0.77 -11.65 31.22
CA PRO A 139 -1.32 -12.09 29.95
C PRO A 139 -2.57 -11.29 29.55
N GLU A 140 -2.62 -10.88 28.29
CA GLU A 140 -3.75 -10.19 27.67
C GLU A 140 -4.32 -11.02 26.51
N PRO A 141 -5.61 -10.87 26.15
CA PRO A 141 -6.13 -11.44 24.92
C PRO A 141 -5.68 -10.62 23.71
N ALA A 142 -5.86 -11.17 22.50
CA ALA A 142 -5.72 -10.37 21.30
C ALA A 142 -6.97 -9.49 21.11
N TYR A 143 -6.77 -8.22 20.77
CA TYR A 143 -7.83 -7.24 20.60
C TYR A 143 -7.94 -6.79 19.13
N LEU A 144 -9.14 -6.83 18.57
CA LEU A 144 -9.45 -6.28 17.24
C LEU A 144 -10.48 -5.16 17.39
N LEU A 145 -10.11 -3.92 17.08
CA LEU A 145 -11.02 -2.79 16.95
C LEU A 145 -11.54 -2.67 15.51
N LEU A 146 -12.86 -2.54 15.36
CA LEU A 146 -13.51 -2.16 14.10
C LEU A 146 -13.97 -0.70 14.16
N SER A 147 -13.09 0.22 13.79
CA SER A 147 -13.30 1.67 13.89
C SER A 147 -13.89 2.28 12.61
N SER A 148 -14.40 3.51 12.74
CA SER A 148 -14.79 4.35 11.60
C SER A 148 -13.64 5.20 11.04
N GLN A 149 -12.47 5.17 11.69
CA GLN A 149 -11.29 5.93 11.28
C GLN A 149 -10.52 5.21 10.16
N ASP A 150 -9.51 5.88 9.60
CA ASP A 150 -8.51 5.23 8.76
C ASP A 150 -7.66 4.29 9.64
N GLY A 151 -8.19 3.09 9.90
CA GLY A 151 -7.47 1.97 10.51
C GLY A 151 -6.48 1.32 9.52
N GLY A 152 -5.93 0.18 9.92
CA GLY A 152 -4.94 -0.60 9.17
C GLY A 152 -3.59 -0.72 9.88
N PHE A 153 -3.54 -0.60 11.21
CA PHE A 153 -2.30 -0.65 11.99
C PHE A 153 -2.56 -1.24 13.39
N ALA A 154 -1.52 -1.85 13.97
CA ALA A 154 -1.46 -2.10 15.41
C ALA A 154 -1.31 -0.78 16.21
N ARG A 155 -2.01 -0.67 17.33
CA ARG A 155 -1.99 0.49 18.25
C ARG A 155 -1.81 0.02 19.68
N TYR A 156 -1.43 0.94 20.57
CA TYR A 156 -1.18 0.66 21.98
C TYR A 156 -1.95 1.62 22.86
N GLY A 157 -2.43 1.10 23.99
CA GLY A 157 -3.08 1.94 24.98
C GLY A 157 -4.54 2.20 24.68
N PHE A 158 -5.41 1.78 25.59
CA PHE A 158 -6.84 2.10 25.56
C PHE A 158 -7.48 1.93 26.94
N PHE A 159 -8.75 2.28 27.06
CA PHE A 159 -9.60 1.89 28.17
C PHE A 159 -10.64 0.87 27.70
N LEU A 160 -10.83 -0.23 28.44
CA LEU A 160 -11.95 -1.15 28.25
C LEU A 160 -12.95 -0.96 29.38
N GLY A 161 -14.01 -0.21 29.12
CA GLY A 161 -14.86 0.33 30.20
C GLY A 161 -14.04 1.22 31.13
N ASP A 162 -13.92 0.84 32.40
CA ASP A 162 -13.10 1.57 33.38
C ASP A 162 -11.69 0.99 33.59
N GLN A 163 -11.35 -0.08 32.87
CA GLN A 163 -10.06 -0.75 33.03
C GLN A 163 -9.01 -0.12 32.08
N PRO A 164 -7.94 0.49 32.60
CA PRO A 164 -6.86 1.00 31.76
C PRO A 164 -6.01 -0.15 31.21
N LYS A 165 -5.68 -0.08 29.92
CA LYS A 165 -4.87 -1.04 29.16
C LYS A 165 -3.72 -0.30 28.46
N ARG A 166 -2.88 0.40 29.24
CA ARG A 166 -1.93 1.42 28.74
C ARG A 166 -0.85 0.88 27.80
N ASP A 167 -0.35 -0.31 28.07
CA ASP A 167 0.76 -0.92 27.31
C ASP A 167 0.28 -2.10 26.44
N VAL A 168 -1.04 -2.26 26.29
CA VAL A 168 -1.64 -3.39 25.59
C VAL A 168 -1.87 -3.03 24.14
N ALA A 169 -1.41 -3.91 23.25
CA ALA A 169 -1.62 -3.80 21.82
C ALA A 169 -3.07 -4.13 21.44
N PHE A 170 -3.60 -3.44 20.44
CA PHE A 170 -4.83 -3.80 19.75
C PHE A 170 -4.67 -3.50 18.25
N VAL A 171 -5.32 -4.32 17.41
CA VAL A 171 -5.33 -4.12 15.96
C VAL A 171 -6.54 -3.26 15.60
N ASP A 172 -6.34 -2.13 14.92
CA ASP A 172 -7.43 -1.25 14.46
C ASP A 172 -7.65 -1.42 12.96
N LEU A 173 -8.83 -1.91 12.55
CA LEU A 173 -9.22 -2.07 11.14
C LEU A 173 -10.54 -1.34 10.84
N LYS A 174 -10.77 -1.08 9.55
CA LYS A 174 -11.98 -0.39 9.09
C LYS A 174 -13.23 -1.25 9.31
N ARG A 175 -14.27 -0.67 9.90
CA ARG A 175 -15.54 -1.36 10.19
C ARG A 175 -16.24 -1.92 8.94
N ASP A 176 -16.10 -1.26 7.80
CA ASP A 176 -16.72 -1.68 6.53
C ASP A 176 -15.85 -2.65 5.70
N GLN A 177 -14.68 -3.04 6.23
CA GLN A 177 -13.81 -4.01 5.59
C GLN A 177 -14.46 -5.41 5.59
N PRO A 178 -14.44 -6.12 4.45
CA PRO A 178 -14.94 -7.50 4.41
C PRO A 178 -14.19 -8.38 5.41
N LEU A 179 -14.92 -9.26 6.10
CA LEU A 179 -14.30 -10.20 7.03
C LEU A 179 -13.44 -11.25 6.31
N THR A 180 -13.88 -11.69 5.12
CA THR A 180 -13.28 -12.75 4.31
C THR A 180 -13.44 -12.45 2.80
N GLY A 181 -12.82 -13.26 1.94
CA GLY A 181 -13.18 -13.35 0.52
C GLY A 181 -12.69 -12.22 -0.39
N ARG A 182 -11.81 -11.36 0.11
CA ARG A 182 -11.18 -10.28 -0.66
C ARG A 182 -9.73 -10.14 -0.23
N PHE A 183 -8.84 -9.80 -1.16
CA PHE A 183 -7.49 -9.38 -0.79
C PHE A 183 -7.55 -8.21 0.21
N ALA A 184 -6.76 -8.30 1.28
CA ALA A 184 -6.83 -7.41 2.43
C ALA A 184 -8.20 -7.42 3.15
N ALA A 185 -8.86 -8.58 3.24
CA ALA A 185 -9.97 -8.77 4.18
C ALA A 185 -9.44 -8.86 5.63
N VAL A 186 -10.33 -8.76 6.62
CA VAL A 186 -9.95 -8.78 8.04
C VAL A 186 -9.23 -10.08 8.40
N ASP A 187 -9.62 -11.22 7.83
CA ASP A 187 -8.95 -12.52 8.05
C ASP A 187 -7.51 -12.61 7.50
N GLN A 188 -7.06 -11.59 6.76
CA GLN A 188 -5.67 -11.44 6.29
C GLN A 188 -4.95 -10.29 7.01
N LEU A 189 -5.60 -9.12 7.13
CA LEU A 189 -4.98 -7.96 7.77
C LEU A 189 -4.84 -8.15 9.29
N PHE A 190 -5.81 -8.76 9.97
CA PHE A 190 -5.69 -8.97 11.41
C PHE A 190 -4.47 -9.82 11.78
N PRO A 191 -4.20 -10.96 11.11
CA PRO A 191 -2.94 -11.69 11.32
C PRO A 191 -1.67 -10.89 11.06
N HIS A 192 -1.67 -10.04 10.03
CA HIS A 192 -0.55 -9.16 9.72
C HIS A 192 -0.29 -8.15 10.84
N GLU A 193 -1.31 -7.40 11.26
CA GLU A 193 -1.16 -6.41 12.33
C GLU A 193 -0.84 -7.05 13.69
N LEU A 194 -1.41 -8.23 13.96
CA LEU A 194 -1.09 -8.99 15.17
C LEU A 194 0.38 -9.45 15.18
N ALA A 195 0.99 -9.69 14.01
CA ALA A 195 2.41 -10.03 13.92
C ALA A 195 3.33 -8.87 14.32
N HIS A 196 3.00 -7.63 13.93
CA HIS A 196 3.70 -6.45 14.45
C HIS A 196 3.59 -6.36 15.97
N ALA A 197 2.39 -6.62 16.53
CA ALA A 197 2.19 -6.61 17.97
C ALA A 197 3.03 -7.67 18.71
N LEU A 198 3.08 -8.91 18.21
CA LEU A 198 3.94 -9.99 18.73
C LEU A 198 5.41 -9.55 18.77
N ARG A 199 5.92 -9.10 17.61
CA ARG A 199 7.32 -8.67 17.51
C ARG A 199 7.62 -7.52 18.48
N HIS A 200 6.78 -6.49 18.52
CA HIS A 200 6.96 -5.34 19.40
C HIS A 200 7.01 -5.76 20.88
N GLN A 201 6.15 -6.68 21.33
CA GLN A 201 6.14 -7.14 22.72
C GLN A 201 7.44 -7.88 23.11
N LEU A 202 8.13 -8.48 22.13
CA LEU A 202 9.40 -9.19 22.35
C LEU A 202 10.61 -8.27 22.28
N VAL A 203 10.71 -7.40 21.26
CA VAL A 203 11.94 -6.62 20.99
C VAL A 203 11.77 -5.11 21.13
N GLY A 204 10.57 -4.63 21.45
CA GLY A 204 10.24 -3.21 21.45
C GLY A 204 9.86 -2.68 20.06
N PRO A 205 9.63 -1.36 19.92
CA PRO A 205 9.34 -0.76 18.63
C PRO A 205 10.47 -1.04 17.64
N ALA A 206 10.13 -1.21 16.36
CA ALA A 206 11.13 -1.22 15.31
C ALA A 206 11.96 0.08 15.41
N THR A 207 13.28 -0.01 15.27
CA THR A 207 14.11 1.18 15.13
C THR A 207 13.64 1.91 13.89
N GLY A 208 13.23 3.17 14.04
CA GLY A 208 12.79 4.00 12.92
C GLY A 208 13.82 3.98 11.80
N GLY A 209 13.33 3.83 10.58
CA GLY A 209 14.13 3.76 9.38
C GLY A 209 14.74 5.10 8.98
N GLU A 210 15.92 5.05 8.37
CA GLU A 210 16.56 6.19 7.72
C GLU A 210 15.94 6.51 6.34
N ALA A 211 15.15 5.58 5.79
CA ALA A 211 14.42 5.76 4.54
C ALA A 211 13.26 6.75 4.71
N ASN A 212 13.20 7.76 3.85
CA ASN A 212 12.14 8.78 3.89
C ASN A 212 10.93 8.50 2.98
N GLN A 213 10.78 7.25 2.53
CA GLN A 213 9.70 6.81 1.65
C GLN A 213 8.63 6.07 2.45
N VAL A 214 7.36 6.37 2.18
CA VAL A 214 6.25 5.59 2.76
C VAL A 214 6.20 4.18 2.17
N HIS A 215 5.98 3.23 3.09
CA HIS A 215 5.95 1.79 2.89
C HIS A 215 4.94 1.33 1.83
N ALA A 216 5.40 0.41 1.00
CA ALA A 216 4.59 -0.44 0.12
C ALA A 216 5.48 -1.62 -0.27
N ILE A 217 4.89 -2.79 -0.56
CA ILE A 217 5.65 -4.04 -0.67
C ILE A 217 6.83 -4.02 -1.69
N GLY A 218 6.67 -3.22 -2.75
CA GLY A 218 7.68 -3.06 -3.81
C GLY A 218 8.66 -1.93 -3.58
N VAL A 219 8.38 -1.03 -2.61
CA VAL A 219 9.22 0.10 -2.24
C VAL A 219 10.43 -0.42 -1.48
N ARG A 220 11.57 0.24 -1.72
CA ARG A 220 12.79 -0.01 -0.97
C ARG A 220 12.78 0.87 0.27
N THR A 221 12.87 0.23 1.43
CA THR A 221 12.92 0.88 2.73
C THR A 221 14.32 0.71 3.31
N ASP A 222 14.49 0.83 4.63
CA ASP A 222 15.68 0.39 5.35
C ASP A 222 15.55 -1.08 5.79
N PRO A 223 16.64 -1.75 6.20
CA PRO A 223 16.59 -3.15 6.61
C PRO A 223 15.66 -3.46 7.80
N GLY A 224 15.48 -2.51 8.72
CA GLY A 224 14.66 -2.70 9.91
C GLY A 224 13.18 -2.69 9.60
N VAL A 225 12.75 -1.70 8.83
CA VAL A 225 11.39 -1.63 8.29
C VAL A 225 11.09 -2.81 7.36
N ALA A 226 11.99 -3.10 6.41
CA ALA A 226 11.79 -4.23 5.50
C ALA A 226 11.64 -5.56 6.25
N PHE A 227 12.36 -5.71 7.36
CA PHE A 227 12.22 -6.85 8.25
C PHE A 227 10.87 -6.87 8.98
N ASP A 228 10.48 -5.77 9.62
CA ASP A 228 9.23 -5.66 10.39
C ASP A 228 7.99 -5.89 9.50
N GLU A 229 7.89 -5.15 8.40
CA GLU A 229 6.80 -5.26 7.41
C GLU A 229 6.83 -6.62 6.71
N GLY A 230 8.00 -7.07 6.23
CA GLY A 230 8.12 -8.37 5.57
C GLY A 230 7.73 -9.54 6.49
N PHE A 231 8.02 -9.45 7.79
CA PHE A 231 7.57 -10.41 8.81
C PHE A 231 6.06 -10.33 9.09
N ALA A 232 5.40 -9.20 8.90
CA ALA A 232 3.95 -9.14 9.03
C ALA A 232 3.25 -9.56 7.73
N GLU A 233 3.76 -9.16 6.57
CA GLU A 233 3.17 -9.41 5.25
C GLU A 233 3.05 -10.90 4.93
N HIS A 234 3.99 -11.76 5.37
CA HIS A 234 3.89 -13.18 5.07
C HIS A 234 2.66 -13.83 5.72
N PHE A 235 2.13 -13.27 6.82
CA PHE A 235 0.88 -13.75 7.43
C PHE A 235 -0.31 -13.57 6.50
N GLN A 236 -0.35 -12.51 5.69
CA GLN A 236 -1.43 -12.35 4.70
C GLN A 236 -1.38 -13.46 3.64
N VAL A 237 -0.17 -13.84 3.21
CA VAL A 237 0.05 -14.93 2.25
C VAL A 237 -0.39 -16.27 2.85
N LEU A 238 0.05 -16.54 4.09
CA LEU A 238 -0.32 -17.76 4.80
C LEU A 238 -1.82 -17.82 5.11
N ALA A 239 -2.50 -16.69 5.33
CA ALA A 239 -3.93 -16.65 5.62
C ALA A 239 -4.74 -17.16 4.43
N ILE A 240 -4.34 -16.79 3.21
CA ILE A 240 -4.95 -17.26 1.96
C ILE A 240 -4.64 -18.76 1.73
N ASP A 241 -3.40 -19.17 1.99
CA ASP A 241 -2.95 -20.55 1.74
C ASP A 241 -3.38 -21.56 2.83
N HIS A 242 -3.91 -21.11 3.96
CA HIS A 242 -4.23 -21.99 5.08
C HIS A 242 -5.34 -22.99 4.70
N PRO A 243 -5.19 -24.30 5.00
CA PRO A 243 -6.15 -25.34 4.62
C PRO A 243 -7.53 -25.20 5.28
N ASP A 244 -7.65 -24.37 6.33
CA ASP A 244 -8.90 -24.06 7.02
C ASP A 244 -9.37 -22.60 6.84
N ALA A 245 -8.72 -21.84 5.96
CA ALA A 245 -9.16 -20.51 5.55
C ALA A 245 -10.61 -20.54 5.05
N ALA A 246 -11.31 -19.42 5.20
CA ALA A 246 -12.66 -19.26 4.68
C ALA A 246 -12.70 -19.62 3.18
N PRO A 247 -13.73 -20.32 2.68
CA PRO A 247 -13.74 -20.83 1.30
C PRO A 247 -13.54 -19.77 0.22
N ASP A 248 -14.10 -18.58 0.44
CA ASP A 248 -13.94 -17.39 -0.40
C ASP A 248 -12.53 -16.80 -0.33
N THR A 249 -11.92 -16.72 0.85
CA THR A 249 -10.51 -16.32 1.02
C THR A 249 -9.57 -17.29 0.32
N ARG A 250 -9.79 -18.60 0.47
CA ARG A 250 -8.98 -19.63 -0.21
C ARG A 250 -9.12 -19.56 -1.73
N ALA A 251 -10.30 -19.20 -2.24
CA ALA A 251 -10.51 -19.07 -3.67
C ALA A 251 -9.62 -18.00 -4.32
N LEU A 252 -9.18 -16.98 -3.55
CA LEU A 252 -8.23 -15.95 -3.99
C LEU A 252 -6.91 -16.57 -4.49
N ALA A 253 -6.47 -17.68 -3.89
CA ALA A 253 -5.26 -18.38 -4.27
C ALA A 253 -5.22 -18.76 -5.76
N SER A 254 -6.40 -19.00 -6.33
CA SER A 254 -6.63 -19.42 -7.71
C SER A 254 -7.26 -18.34 -8.59
N SER A 255 -7.32 -17.08 -8.13
CA SER A 255 -7.98 -15.96 -8.83
C SER A 255 -7.16 -15.44 -10.01
N SER A 256 -6.96 -16.27 -11.05
CA SER A 256 -6.16 -15.92 -12.23
C SER A 256 -6.67 -14.69 -12.97
N ASP A 257 -7.99 -14.49 -13.01
CA ASP A 257 -8.60 -13.35 -13.68
C ASP A 257 -8.30 -12.03 -12.97
N GLU A 258 -8.20 -12.05 -11.64
CA GLU A 258 -7.87 -10.87 -10.85
C GLU A 258 -6.40 -10.50 -10.99
N LEU A 259 -5.52 -11.50 -10.94
CA LEU A 259 -4.10 -11.32 -11.24
C LEU A 259 -3.90 -10.76 -12.66
N ALA A 260 -4.60 -11.31 -13.66
CA ALA A 260 -4.53 -10.84 -15.04
C ALA A 260 -4.98 -9.37 -15.18
N ARG A 261 -6.09 -8.99 -14.52
CA ARG A 261 -6.56 -7.59 -14.49
C ARG A 261 -5.55 -6.64 -13.84
N VAL A 262 -4.88 -7.07 -12.78
CA VAL A 262 -3.86 -6.28 -12.10
C VAL A 262 -2.63 -6.13 -12.99
N HIS A 263 -2.16 -7.20 -13.62
CA HIS A 263 -1.05 -7.14 -14.59
C HIS A 263 -1.37 -6.22 -15.78
N GLU A 264 -2.57 -6.32 -16.36
CA GLU A 264 -3.00 -5.43 -17.44
C GLU A 264 -2.98 -3.96 -16.98
N ARG A 265 -3.46 -3.69 -15.76
CA ARG A 265 -3.47 -2.34 -15.19
C ARG A 265 -2.07 -1.78 -14.98
N PHE A 266 -1.14 -2.57 -14.43
CA PHE A 266 0.26 -2.17 -14.28
C PHE A 266 0.95 -1.96 -15.63
N ALA A 267 0.71 -2.84 -16.62
CA ALA A 267 1.23 -2.67 -17.98
C ALA A 267 0.71 -1.39 -18.64
N ARG A 268 -0.57 -1.05 -18.44
CA ARG A 268 -1.13 0.22 -18.92
C ARG A 268 -0.55 1.42 -18.17
N TYR A 269 -0.37 1.33 -16.85
CA TYR A 269 0.24 2.39 -16.06
C TYR A 269 1.69 2.67 -16.52
N ARG A 270 2.46 1.61 -16.80
CA ARG A 270 3.78 1.71 -17.43
C ARG A 270 3.73 2.50 -18.74
N ARG A 271 2.81 2.18 -19.65
CA ARG A 271 2.63 2.93 -20.90
C ARG A 271 2.27 4.40 -20.66
N GLU A 272 1.47 4.71 -19.63
CA GLU A 272 1.15 6.10 -19.26
C GLU A 272 2.40 6.89 -18.78
N LEU A 273 3.34 6.24 -18.09
CA LEU A 273 4.61 6.86 -17.68
C LEU A 273 5.59 7.05 -18.84
N GLU A 274 5.67 6.06 -19.74
CA GLU A 274 6.53 6.09 -20.93
C GLU A 274 6.12 7.15 -21.98
N ALA A 275 4.86 7.57 -21.97
CA ALA A 275 4.33 8.55 -22.89
C ALA A 275 5.17 9.84 -22.92
N ARG A 276 5.41 10.40 -24.12
CA ARG A 276 5.99 11.76 -24.29
C ARG A 276 5.09 12.81 -23.68
N VAL A 277 3.79 12.65 -23.89
CA VAL A 277 2.76 13.59 -23.47
C VAL A 277 1.68 12.79 -22.75
N ALA A 278 1.59 13.00 -21.44
CA ALA A 278 0.55 12.48 -20.57
C ALA A 278 0.09 13.61 -19.65
N PHE A 279 -1.13 14.12 -19.87
CA PHE A 279 -1.64 15.27 -19.12
C PHE A 279 -2.46 14.84 -17.90
N ALA A 280 -3.56 14.11 -18.13
CA ALA A 280 -4.48 13.63 -17.11
C ALA A 280 -4.88 12.18 -17.40
N THR A 281 -3.87 11.33 -17.59
CA THR A 281 -4.09 9.93 -17.92
C THR A 281 -4.72 9.20 -16.73
N PRO A 282 -5.70 8.30 -16.96
CA PRO A 282 -6.56 7.86 -15.86
C PRO A 282 -5.84 7.07 -14.76
N LEU A 283 -4.83 6.25 -15.06
CA LEU A 283 -4.16 5.47 -14.03
C LEU A 283 -3.20 6.30 -13.17
N ARG A 284 -2.57 7.33 -13.74
CA ARG A 284 -1.77 8.28 -12.94
C ARG A 284 -2.62 9.16 -12.05
N VAL A 285 -3.68 9.76 -12.60
CA VAL A 285 -4.61 10.62 -11.82
C VAL A 285 -5.36 9.79 -10.78
N GLY A 286 -5.71 8.55 -11.14
CA GLY A 286 -6.47 7.62 -10.33
C GLY A 286 -5.68 6.71 -9.44
N PHE A 287 -4.38 6.94 -9.29
CA PHE A 287 -3.45 5.99 -8.69
C PHE A 287 -3.90 5.46 -7.33
N ALA A 288 -4.26 6.37 -6.42
CA ALA A 288 -4.76 6.01 -5.08
C ALA A 288 -6.03 5.15 -5.08
N LEU A 289 -6.84 5.19 -6.14
CA LEU A 289 -8.09 4.41 -6.23
C LEU A 289 -7.85 2.96 -6.65
N TRP A 290 -6.72 2.64 -7.29
CA TRP A 290 -6.49 1.32 -7.86
C TRP A 290 -5.24 0.62 -7.34
N PHE A 291 -4.20 1.38 -6.98
CA PHE A 291 -2.89 0.82 -6.65
C PHE A 291 -2.95 -0.05 -5.41
N SER A 292 -3.56 0.43 -4.32
CA SER A 292 -3.70 -0.36 -3.08
C SER A 292 -4.30 -1.75 -3.36
N HIS A 293 -5.34 -1.86 -4.19
CA HIS A 293 -5.87 -3.17 -4.57
C HIS A 293 -4.87 -4.02 -5.40
N GLY A 294 -4.20 -3.40 -6.37
CA GLY A 294 -3.20 -4.09 -7.20
C GLY A 294 -1.99 -4.58 -6.40
N GLU A 295 -1.55 -3.77 -5.45
CA GLU A 295 -0.51 -4.09 -4.48
C GLU A 295 -0.91 -5.31 -3.65
N GLN A 296 -2.12 -5.34 -3.07
CA GLN A 296 -2.60 -6.48 -2.26
C GLN A 296 -2.65 -7.80 -3.05
N VAL A 297 -2.98 -7.75 -4.34
CA VAL A 297 -2.90 -8.92 -5.24
C VAL A 297 -1.43 -9.35 -5.45
N GLN A 298 -0.51 -8.39 -5.59
CA GLN A 298 0.93 -8.67 -5.68
C GLN A 298 1.51 -9.19 -4.36
N ARG A 299 1.05 -8.71 -3.19
CA ARG A 299 1.47 -9.22 -1.87
C ARG A 299 1.29 -10.72 -1.75
N TYR A 300 0.26 -11.27 -2.37
CA TYR A 300 0.10 -12.71 -2.46
C TYR A 300 0.90 -13.34 -3.62
N HIS A 301 0.63 -12.93 -4.87
CA HIS A 301 1.16 -13.65 -6.04
C HIS A 301 2.65 -13.41 -6.28
N ALA A 302 3.13 -12.17 -6.15
CA ALA A 302 4.52 -11.81 -6.44
C ALA A 302 5.47 -12.29 -5.32
N VAL A 303 5.03 -12.30 -4.05
CA VAL A 303 5.78 -12.91 -2.94
C VAL A 303 5.97 -14.40 -3.17
N LYS A 304 4.89 -15.14 -3.48
CA LYS A 304 4.98 -16.59 -3.76
C LYS A 304 5.88 -16.90 -4.96
N ALA A 305 5.87 -16.04 -5.97
CA ALA A 305 6.74 -16.16 -7.13
C ALA A 305 8.20 -15.69 -6.88
N ASN A 306 8.50 -15.11 -5.71
CA ASN A 306 9.76 -14.42 -5.40
C ASN A 306 10.13 -13.38 -6.47
N ALA A 307 9.11 -12.70 -6.99
CA ALA A 307 9.25 -11.76 -8.09
C ALA A 307 9.89 -10.43 -7.62
N PHE A 308 9.74 -10.08 -6.33
CA PHE A 308 10.41 -8.91 -5.74
C PHE A 308 11.92 -9.06 -5.61
N ALA A 309 12.47 -10.29 -5.65
CA ALA A 309 13.92 -10.53 -5.64
C ALA A 309 14.58 -10.26 -7.02
N ARG A 310 13.79 -9.89 -8.03
CA ARG A 310 14.24 -9.66 -9.40
C ARG A 310 14.05 -8.21 -9.80
N GLU A 311 14.90 -7.74 -10.70
CA GLU A 311 14.81 -6.38 -11.24
C GLU A 311 13.52 -6.22 -12.04
N PRO A 312 12.72 -5.16 -11.81
CA PRO A 312 11.63 -4.82 -12.71
C PRO A 312 12.17 -4.38 -14.07
N GLU A 313 11.41 -4.67 -15.12
CA GLU A 313 11.74 -4.15 -16.45
C GLU A 313 11.52 -2.64 -16.48
N LEU A 314 12.61 -1.88 -16.60
CA LEU A 314 12.58 -0.43 -16.74
C LEU A 314 12.70 -0.05 -18.22
N PRO A 315 11.70 0.64 -18.80
CA PRO A 315 11.76 1.11 -20.17
C PRO A 315 12.96 2.04 -20.37
N LYS A 316 13.83 1.75 -21.36
CA LYS A 316 15.02 2.55 -21.66
C LYS A 316 14.72 4.04 -21.80
N ARG A 317 13.58 4.34 -22.43
CA ARG A 317 13.09 5.71 -22.59
C ARG A 317 12.97 6.49 -21.28
N LEU A 318 12.61 5.84 -20.17
CA LEU A 318 12.48 6.48 -18.87
C LEU A 318 13.84 6.71 -18.21
N LEU A 319 14.82 5.85 -18.50
CA LEU A 319 16.21 5.99 -18.05
C LEU A 319 16.93 7.11 -18.82
N ASP A 320 16.63 7.28 -20.11
CA ASP A 320 17.20 8.33 -20.97
C ASP A 320 16.65 9.75 -20.69
N ARG A 321 15.70 9.90 -19.74
CA ARG A 321 15.13 11.21 -19.40
C ARG A 321 16.04 11.96 -18.44
N GLU A 322 16.09 13.28 -18.59
CA GLU A 322 16.74 14.18 -17.64
C GLU A 322 16.17 14.01 -16.21
N ASP A 323 14.87 13.71 -16.11
CA ASP A 323 14.20 13.39 -14.85
C ASP A 323 13.82 11.89 -14.81
N PRO A 324 14.54 11.04 -14.06
CA PRO A 324 14.30 9.61 -14.01
C PRO A 324 13.09 9.22 -13.13
N TYR A 325 12.25 10.17 -12.69
CA TYR A 325 11.12 9.90 -11.79
C TYR A 325 10.17 8.81 -12.27
N GLY A 326 9.91 8.74 -13.57
CA GLY A 326 9.06 7.71 -14.13
C GLY A 326 9.65 6.31 -13.96
N ALA A 327 10.97 6.18 -14.07
CA ALA A 327 11.68 4.92 -13.81
C ALA A 327 11.67 4.59 -12.31
N TYR A 328 11.90 5.60 -11.46
CA TYR A 328 11.82 5.48 -10.01
C TYR A 328 10.45 4.94 -9.54
N LEU A 329 9.38 5.50 -10.09
CA LEU A 329 8.01 5.07 -9.81
C LEU A 329 7.83 3.59 -10.19
N LEU A 330 8.22 3.18 -11.40
CA LEU A 330 8.08 1.79 -11.84
C LEU A 330 8.92 0.82 -11.00
N GLU A 331 10.15 1.21 -10.67
CA GLU A 331 11.05 0.38 -9.89
C GLU A 331 10.48 0.03 -8.52
N ASN A 332 9.85 1.00 -7.84
CA ASN A 332 9.31 0.83 -6.50
C ASN A 332 7.86 0.30 -6.48
N MET A 333 7.28 0.00 -7.63
CA MET A 333 5.89 -0.49 -7.73
C MET A 333 5.76 -1.84 -8.43
N LEU A 334 6.69 -2.20 -9.31
CA LEU A 334 6.61 -3.42 -10.08
C LEU A 334 7.54 -4.49 -9.50
N PRO A 335 7.05 -5.73 -9.34
CA PRO A 335 7.96 -6.86 -9.18
C PRO A 335 8.68 -7.15 -10.51
N GLY A 336 9.79 -7.89 -10.44
CA GLY A 336 10.51 -8.38 -11.62
C GLY A 336 9.85 -9.61 -12.24
N GLU A 337 10.03 -9.78 -13.55
CA GLU A 337 9.61 -10.99 -14.25
C GLU A 337 10.51 -12.19 -13.87
N PRO A 338 10.05 -13.45 -13.96
CA PRO A 338 10.86 -14.61 -13.61
C PRO A 338 12.19 -14.72 -14.36
N SER A 339 12.27 -14.19 -15.58
CA SER A 339 13.48 -14.15 -16.41
C SER A 339 14.39 -12.97 -16.11
N ALA A 340 13.95 -12.00 -15.32
CA ALA A 340 14.71 -10.81 -15.01
C ALA A 340 15.89 -11.14 -14.08
N PRO A 341 17.00 -10.37 -14.17
CA PRO A 341 18.17 -10.60 -13.34
C PRO A 341 17.82 -10.44 -11.85
N PRO A 342 18.45 -11.24 -10.97
CA PRO A 342 18.28 -11.09 -9.53
C PRO A 342 18.88 -9.76 -9.06
N LYS A 343 18.17 -9.08 -8.16
CA LYS A 343 18.67 -7.89 -7.45
C LYS A 343 19.97 -8.23 -6.70
N PRO A 344 20.83 -7.24 -6.41
CA PRO A 344 21.87 -7.35 -5.40
C PRO A 344 21.28 -7.76 -4.05
N LEU A 345 22.03 -8.50 -3.23
CA LEU A 345 21.55 -8.96 -1.92
C LEU A 345 21.11 -7.78 -1.03
N ALA A 346 21.91 -6.72 -0.95
CA ALA A 346 21.57 -5.55 -0.13
C ALA A 346 20.20 -4.95 -0.51
N ARG A 347 19.85 -4.99 -1.82
CA ARG A 347 18.51 -4.59 -2.31
C ARG A 347 17.40 -5.58 -1.95
N MET A 348 17.72 -6.86 -1.88
CA MET A 348 16.76 -7.90 -1.47
C MET A 348 16.42 -7.78 0.02
N THR A 349 17.41 -7.47 0.87
CA THR A 349 17.21 -7.40 2.32
C THR A 349 16.46 -6.14 2.79
N ILE A 350 16.37 -5.11 1.93
CA ILE A 350 15.56 -3.90 2.16
C ILE A 350 14.22 -3.91 1.40
N SER A 351 13.77 -5.10 0.95
CA SER A 351 12.50 -5.26 0.25
C SER A 351 11.56 -6.11 1.09
N GLU A 352 10.48 -5.49 1.56
CA GLU A 352 9.39 -6.12 2.33
C GLU A 352 8.92 -7.41 1.64
N GLY A 353 8.64 -7.35 0.33
CA GLY A 353 8.19 -8.50 -0.44
C GLY A 353 9.20 -9.65 -0.57
N VAL A 354 10.51 -9.39 -0.46
CA VAL A 354 11.54 -10.44 -0.45
C VAL A 354 11.67 -11.06 0.94
N VAL A 355 11.64 -10.25 1.99
CA VAL A 355 11.62 -10.73 3.37
C VAL A 355 10.36 -11.57 3.62
N SER A 356 9.20 -11.12 3.16
CA SER A 356 7.96 -11.89 3.20
C SER A 356 8.10 -13.23 2.46
N ALA A 357 8.76 -13.23 1.29
CA ALA A 357 9.02 -14.45 0.53
C ALA A 357 9.97 -15.43 1.26
N LEU A 358 10.89 -14.92 2.08
CA LEU A 358 11.73 -15.72 2.99
C LEU A 358 10.86 -16.45 4.01
N PHE A 359 10.01 -15.74 4.75
CA PHE A 359 9.17 -16.36 5.78
C PHE A 359 8.16 -17.35 5.20
N VAL A 360 7.54 -17.05 4.06
CA VAL A 360 6.63 -17.99 3.38
C VAL A 360 7.32 -19.32 3.08
N ARG A 361 8.57 -19.30 2.62
CA ARG A 361 9.34 -20.52 2.34
C ARG A 361 9.87 -21.19 3.60
N TRP A 362 10.32 -20.39 4.56
CA TRP A 362 10.80 -20.87 5.87
C TRP A 362 9.73 -21.70 6.56
N LEU A 363 8.49 -21.21 6.57
CA LEU A 363 7.34 -21.85 7.21
C LEU A 363 6.69 -22.93 6.33
N ARG A 364 7.38 -23.34 5.26
CA ARG A 364 7.03 -24.49 4.42
C ARG A 364 8.12 -25.55 4.37
N GLU A 365 9.31 -25.25 4.88
CA GLU A 365 10.41 -26.19 4.93
C GLU A 365 10.16 -27.22 6.04
N PRO A 366 9.92 -28.51 5.71
CA PRO A 366 9.54 -29.51 6.70
C PRO A 366 10.55 -29.65 7.84
N ALA A 367 11.84 -29.55 7.53
CA ALA A 367 12.90 -29.61 8.54
C ALA A 367 12.80 -28.48 9.59
N LEU A 368 12.24 -27.32 9.22
CA LEU A 368 12.02 -26.19 10.14
C LEU A 368 10.68 -26.30 10.87
N LEU A 369 9.67 -26.95 10.28
CA LEU A 369 8.35 -27.15 10.90
C LEU A 369 8.33 -28.32 11.90
N GLU A 370 8.95 -29.44 11.54
CA GLU A 370 8.77 -30.73 12.21
C GLU A 370 9.83 -31.00 13.28
N THR A 371 11.00 -30.38 13.19
CA THR A 371 12.06 -30.52 14.19
C THR A 371 11.62 -29.87 15.50
N ARG A 372 11.29 -30.73 16.48
CA ARG A 372 10.91 -30.35 17.84
C ARG A 372 12.14 -30.19 18.71
N ARG A 373 12.00 -29.37 19.74
CA ARG A 373 13.01 -29.18 20.78
C ARG A 373 12.74 -30.08 21.98
N GLU A 374 13.67 -30.08 22.91
CA GLU A 374 13.49 -30.69 24.22
C GLU A 374 12.35 -30.00 24.99
N GLU A 375 11.69 -30.73 25.89
CA GLU A 375 10.55 -30.24 26.66
C GLU A 375 10.84 -28.91 27.39
N SER A 376 12.07 -28.74 27.88
CA SER A 376 12.56 -27.51 28.53
C SER A 376 12.42 -26.26 27.67
N PHE A 377 12.46 -26.38 26.34
CA PHE A 377 12.27 -25.26 25.42
C PHE A 377 10.81 -24.76 25.43
N TYR A 378 9.83 -25.65 25.60
CA TYR A 378 8.40 -25.31 25.50
C TYR A 378 7.79 -24.86 26.83
N ILE A 379 8.39 -25.27 27.97
CA ILE A 379 7.93 -24.89 29.31
C ILE A 379 7.73 -23.37 29.47
N PRO A 380 8.66 -22.49 29.03
CA PRO A 380 8.46 -21.04 29.10
C PRO A 380 7.22 -20.55 28.35
N PHE A 381 6.79 -21.25 27.30
CA PHE A 381 5.59 -20.94 26.51
C PHE A 381 4.32 -21.56 27.10
N GLY A 382 4.42 -22.31 28.19
CA GLY A 382 3.28 -22.91 28.89
C GLY A 382 2.65 -24.11 28.18
N VAL A 383 3.41 -24.77 27.29
CA VAL A 383 2.95 -25.92 26.49
C VAL A 383 3.98 -27.05 26.55
N ARG A 384 3.54 -28.26 26.20
CA ARG A 384 4.42 -29.43 26.02
C ARG A 384 4.96 -29.51 24.59
N ALA A 385 6.04 -30.26 24.37
CA ALA A 385 6.64 -30.39 23.03
C ALA A 385 5.67 -30.94 21.95
N ASP A 386 4.70 -31.76 22.35
CA ASP A 386 3.72 -32.43 21.49
C ASP A 386 2.43 -31.62 21.24
N GLU A 387 2.24 -30.49 21.92
CA GLU A 387 1.00 -29.70 21.86
C GLU A 387 0.96 -28.69 20.68
N PRO A 388 2.03 -27.90 20.38
CA PRO A 388 1.99 -26.94 19.28
C PRO A 388 1.79 -27.63 17.93
N THR A 389 1.04 -27.00 17.03
CA THR A 389 1.02 -27.40 15.60
C THR A 389 2.42 -27.26 14.99
N ALA A 390 2.66 -27.84 13.82
CA ALA A 390 3.96 -27.73 13.14
C ALA A 390 4.31 -26.26 12.82
N LEU A 391 3.29 -25.46 12.46
CA LEU A 391 3.43 -24.03 12.21
C LEU A 391 3.75 -23.27 13.51
N GLN A 392 3.00 -23.54 14.59
CA GLN A 392 3.28 -22.95 15.90
C GLN A 392 4.68 -23.31 16.39
N ASN A 393 5.14 -24.55 16.22
CA ASN A 393 6.50 -24.96 16.57
C ASN A 393 7.58 -24.10 15.89
N ALA A 394 7.45 -23.86 14.58
CA ALA A 394 8.38 -23.01 13.86
C ALA A 394 8.36 -21.57 14.38
N TYR A 395 7.18 -21.03 14.68
CA TYR A 395 7.07 -19.70 15.27
C TYR A 395 7.62 -19.60 16.68
N LEU A 396 7.41 -20.57 17.56
CA LEU A 396 7.99 -20.53 18.92
C LEU A 396 9.52 -20.41 18.87
N LYS A 397 10.16 -21.07 17.90
CA LYS A 397 11.60 -20.90 17.63
C LYS A 397 11.95 -19.50 17.13
N LEU A 398 11.13 -18.90 16.24
CA LEU A 398 11.31 -17.52 15.81
C LEU A 398 11.13 -16.52 16.95
N LEU A 399 10.06 -16.64 17.77
CA LEU A 399 9.80 -15.78 18.93
C LEU A 399 10.93 -15.88 19.96
N TYR A 400 11.48 -17.08 20.18
CA TYR A 400 12.66 -17.26 21.01
C TYR A 400 13.87 -16.50 20.45
N VAL A 401 14.12 -16.58 19.15
CA VAL A 401 15.24 -15.86 18.50
C VAL A 401 15.04 -14.35 18.56
N LEU A 402 13.81 -13.87 18.38
CA LEU A 402 13.46 -12.46 18.53
C LEU A 402 13.80 -11.95 19.94
N ASP A 403 13.31 -12.62 20.99
CA ASP A 403 13.57 -12.23 22.39
C ASP A 403 15.06 -12.31 22.76
N VAL A 404 15.75 -13.38 22.35
CA VAL A 404 17.14 -13.64 22.79
C VAL A 404 18.17 -12.81 22.02
N HIS A 405 17.98 -12.60 20.72
CA HIS A 405 18.97 -11.93 19.87
C HIS A 405 18.58 -10.51 19.49
N ALA A 406 17.32 -10.10 19.68
CA ALA A 406 16.78 -8.80 19.29
C ALA A 406 17.25 -8.34 17.90
N PRO A 407 17.05 -9.17 16.85
CA PRO A 407 17.57 -8.85 15.52
C PRO A 407 16.92 -7.57 14.99
N THR A 408 17.77 -6.68 14.45
CA THR A 408 17.35 -5.42 13.84
C THR A 408 16.98 -5.58 12.38
N ASP A 409 17.44 -6.63 11.70
CA ASP A 409 17.17 -6.92 10.30
C ASP A 409 17.05 -8.43 10.03
N VAL A 410 16.66 -8.78 8.80
CA VAL A 410 16.44 -10.18 8.39
C VAL A 410 17.71 -11.04 8.41
N LEU A 411 18.88 -10.45 8.13
CA LEU A 411 20.13 -11.19 8.17
C LEU A 411 20.50 -11.48 9.63
N ALA A 412 20.32 -10.51 10.53
CA ALA A 412 20.58 -10.70 11.96
C ALA A 412 19.68 -11.77 12.56
N LEU A 413 18.42 -11.87 12.08
CA LEU A 413 17.51 -12.96 12.43
C LEU A 413 18.06 -14.31 11.97
N ILE A 414 18.52 -14.43 10.71
CA ILE A 414 19.11 -15.67 10.18
C ILE A 414 20.29 -16.12 11.05
N ASP A 415 21.24 -15.23 11.34
CA ASP A 415 22.39 -15.53 12.20
C ASP A 415 21.96 -15.92 13.63
N GLY A 416 20.96 -15.24 14.18
CA GLY A 416 20.39 -15.56 15.49
C GLY A 416 19.77 -16.95 15.51
N TYR A 417 19.05 -17.31 14.44
CA TYR A 417 18.41 -18.61 14.30
C TYR A 417 19.42 -19.74 14.17
N GLU A 418 20.41 -19.61 13.28
CA GLU A 418 21.43 -20.63 13.07
C GLU A 418 22.27 -20.87 14.33
N ARG A 419 22.53 -19.82 15.11
CA ARG A 419 23.22 -19.95 16.42
C ARG A 419 22.36 -20.66 17.47
N SER A 420 21.06 -20.39 17.50
CA SER A 420 20.13 -21.04 18.45
C SER A 420 19.82 -22.49 18.07
N PHE A 421 19.83 -22.80 16.76
CA PHE A 421 19.32 -24.05 16.20
C PHE A 421 20.27 -24.61 15.12
N PRO A 422 21.51 -24.99 15.49
CA PRO A 422 22.56 -25.34 14.54
C PRO A 422 22.26 -26.60 13.71
N ASP A 423 21.40 -27.49 14.21
CA ASP A 423 20.92 -28.68 13.50
C ASP A 423 19.96 -28.33 12.34
N GLU A 424 19.30 -27.18 12.40
CA GLU A 424 18.40 -26.67 11.36
C GLU A 424 19.08 -25.70 10.40
N ALA A 425 20.31 -25.24 10.68
CA ALA A 425 21.06 -24.31 9.83
C ALA A 425 21.16 -24.76 8.36
N PRO A 426 21.35 -26.06 8.02
CA PRO A 426 21.33 -26.47 6.61
C PRO A 426 19.99 -26.26 5.90
N ALA A 427 18.87 -26.28 6.63
CA ALA A 427 17.54 -26.02 6.08
C ALA A 427 17.31 -24.51 5.90
N VAL A 428 17.74 -23.70 6.88
CA VAL A 428 17.77 -22.24 6.76
C VAL A 428 18.59 -21.81 5.54
N ALA A 429 19.81 -22.33 5.40
CA ALA A 429 20.68 -22.02 4.27
C ALA A 429 20.04 -22.34 2.90
N ARG A 430 19.30 -23.46 2.78
CA ARG A 430 18.57 -23.79 1.55
C ARG A 430 17.46 -22.78 1.24
N VAL A 431 16.68 -22.40 2.25
CA VAL A 431 15.59 -21.41 2.09
C VAL A 431 16.18 -20.05 1.71
N THR A 432 17.24 -19.62 2.39
CA THR A 432 17.97 -18.38 2.11
C THR A 432 18.57 -18.37 0.70
N ASP A 433 19.19 -19.48 0.26
CA ASP A 433 19.75 -19.61 -1.09
C ASP A 433 18.66 -19.52 -2.17
N ASP A 434 17.50 -20.16 -1.97
CA ASP A 434 16.37 -20.09 -2.90
C ASP A 434 15.76 -18.68 -2.97
N VAL A 435 15.54 -18.01 -1.83
CA VAL A 435 14.97 -16.65 -1.82
C VAL A 435 15.93 -15.61 -2.37
N PHE A 436 17.20 -15.68 -1.99
CA PHE A 436 18.20 -14.76 -2.49
C PHE A 436 18.80 -15.20 -3.82
N LEU A 437 18.20 -16.19 -4.50
CA LEU A 437 18.56 -16.60 -5.85
C LEU A 437 20.06 -16.92 -6.01
N GLY A 438 20.63 -17.61 -5.02
CA GLY A 438 22.03 -18.02 -4.99
C GLY A 438 23.03 -16.90 -4.66
N ARG A 439 22.56 -15.72 -4.23
CA ARG A 439 23.45 -14.61 -3.85
C ARG A 439 24.10 -14.90 -2.49
N ALA A 440 25.43 -14.77 -2.46
CA ALA A 440 26.20 -14.92 -1.22
C ALA A 440 25.77 -13.86 -0.20
N VAL A 441 25.49 -14.29 1.04
CA VAL A 441 25.13 -13.40 2.13
C VAL A 441 26.36 -12.59 2.54
N ALA A 442 26.37 -11.29 2.23
CA ALA A 442 27.44 -10.37 2.59
C ALA A 442 26.83 -9.15 3.28
N ARG A 443 27.37 -8.80 4.46
CA ARG A 443 27.02 -7.56 5.16
C ARG A 443 28.05 -6.49 4.86
N ALA A 444 27.58 -5.36 4.34
CA ALA A 444 28.32 -4.11 4.35
C ALA A 444 27.64 -3.16 5.35
N PRO A 445 28.39 -2.26 6.01
CA PRO A 445 27.79 -1.15 6.73
C PRO A 445 26.87 -0.34 5.82
N GLU A 446 25.75 0.14 6.35
CA GLU A 446 24.86 1.04 5.64
C GLU A 446 25.55 2.40 5.41
N VAL A 447 25.54 2.88 4.18
CA VAL A 447 26.03 4.22 3.83
C VAL A 447 24.93 4.96 3.10
N TRP A 448 24.17 5.76 3.85
CA TRP A 448 23.05 6.51 3.31
C TRP A 448 23.48 7.82 2.65
N LEU A 449 22.82 8.13 1.53
CA LEU A 449 23.07 9.29 0.71
C LEU A 449 21.77 10.04 0.46
N ALA A 450 21.82 11.37 0.48
CA ALA A 450 20.72 12.24 0.06
C ALA A 450 21.07 12.92 -1.27
N SER A 451 20.20 12.81 -2.28
CA SER A 451 20.37 13.43 -3.60
C SER A 451 19.56 14.74 -3.67
N PRO A 452 20.13 15.91 -3.33
CA PRO A 452 19.37 17.16 -3.27
C PRO A 452 18.87 17.63 -4.64
N GLU A 453 19.54 17.20 -5.73
CA GLU A 453 19.12 17.50 -7.10
C GLU A 453 17.94 16.65 -7.57
N PHE A 454 17.63 15.54 -6.90
CA PHE A 454 16.50 14.68 -7.25
C PHE A 454 15.46 14.65 -6.13
N ARG A 455 14.26 15.14 -6.45
CA ARG A 455 13.13 15.10 -5.53
C ARG A 455 12.16 13.98 -5.89
N ILE A 456 11.61 13.32 -4.90
CA ILE A 456 10.55 12.31 -5.02
C ILE A 456 9.28 12.82 -4.35
N GLY A 457 8.14 12.19 -4.60
CA GLY A 457 6.98 12.40 -3.75
C GLY A 457 7.20 11.78 -2.37
N THR A 458 6.44 12.22 -1.36
CA THR A 458 6.47 11.63 -0.01
C THR A 458 6.19 10.13 0.00
N THR A 459 5.40 9.64 -0.96
CA THR A 459 4.96 8.26 -1.06
C THR A 459 4.86 7.87 -2.54
N VAL A 460 4.74 6.57 -2.83
CA VAL A 460 4.35 6.12 -4.18
C VAL A 460 2.98 6.66 -4.60
N PHE A 461 2.11 7.07 -3.67
CA PHE A 461 0.84 7.71 -4.00
C PHE A 461 1.01 9.16 -4.48
N ASP A 462 2.13 9.81 -4.17
CA ASP A 462 2.46 11.15 -4.65
C ASP A 462 3.08 11.13 -6.07
N GLN A 463 2.26 10.68 -7.01
CA GLN A 463 2.56 10.51 -8.44
C GLN A 463 3.05 11.77 -9.17
N PHE A 464 2.85 12.93 -8.55
CA PHE A 464 3.11 14.24 -9.15
C PHE A 464 3.93 15.17 -8.26
N ARG A 465 4.55 14.64 -7.19
CA ARG A 465 5.41 15.38 -6.25
C ARG A 465 4.71 16.60 -5.64
N GLY A 466 3.50 16.42 -5.14
CA GLY A 466 2.75 17.40 -4.38
C GLY A 466 3.43 17.82 -3.09
N LEU A 467 4.13 16.87 -2.46
CA LEU A 467 4.98 17.09 -1.28
C LEU A 467 6.39 16.57 -1.61
N PRO A 468 7.17 17.34 -2.39
CA PRO A 468 8.45 16.86 -2.89
C PRO A 468 9.49 16.76 -1.76
N ARG A 469 10.10 15.59 -1.60
CA ARG A 469 11.20 15.32 -0.65
C ARG A 469 12.51 15.05 -1.37
N VAL A 470 13.62 15.34 -0.70
CA VAL A 470 14.96 14.93 -1.17
C VAL A 470 15.02 13.41 -1.22
N HIS A 471 15.45 12.83 -2.33
CA HIS A 471 15.58 11.38 -2.42
C HIS A 471 16.73 10.87 -1.56
N THR A 472 16.50 9.81 -0.79
CA THR A 472 17.53 9.13 0.00
C THR A 472 17.65 7.68 -0.46
N PHE A 473 18.88 7.15 -0.45
CA PHE A 473 19.14 5.75 -0.76
C PHE A 473 20.42 5.26 -0.08
N GLU A 474 20.49 3.96 0.19
CA GLU A 474 21.67 3.29 0.73
C GLU A 474 22.62 2.88 -0.41
N LEU A 475 23.91 3.17 -0.26
CA LEU A 475 24.94 3.01 -1.29
C LEU A 475 25.12 1.55 -1.75
N GLY A 476 25.14 0.59 -0.82
CA GLY A 476 25.28 -0.84 -1.11
C GLY A 476 24.03 -1.45 -1.78
N ALA A 477 22.86 -0.86 -1.54
CA ALA A 477 21.56 -1.23 -2.06
C ALA A 477 21.03 -0.24 -3.12
N ALA A 478 21.91 0.61 -3.67
CA ALA A 478 21.56 1.55 -4.71
C ALA A 478 21.08 0.80 -5.96
N SER A 479 20.06 1.34 -6.63
CA SER A 479 19.55 0.84 -7.90
C SER A 479 20.15 1.56 -9.10
N LEU A 480 19.82 1.08 -10.30
CA LEU A 480 20.16 1.80 -11.53
C LEU A 480 19.56 3.21 -11.51
N VAL A 481 18.33 3.34 -11.01
CA VAL A 481 17.64 4.62 -10.94
C VAL A 481 18.31 5.54 -9.93
N ASP A 482 18.69 5.05 -8.75
CA ASP A 482 19.38 5.88 -7.75
C ASP A 482 20.66 6.47 -8.31
N TRP A 483 21.47 5.65 -8.99
CA TRP A 483 22.71 6.10 -9.59
C TRP A 483 22.48 7.16 -10.67
N LEU A 484 21.44 7.02 -11.49
CA LEU A 484 21.06 8.04 -12.48
C LEU A 484 20.60 9.36 -11.85
N THR A 485 20.28 9.37 -10.56
CA THR A 485 19.95 10.61 -9.83
C THR A 485 21.19 11.36 -9.36
N VAL A 486 22.38 10.76 -9.44
CA VAL A 486 23.65 11.37 -9.04
C VAL A 486 24.24 12.17 -10.21
N PRO A 487 24.41 13.50 -10.09
CA PRO A 487 24.94 14.29 -11.19
C PRO A 487 26.34 13.85 -11.61
N GLY A 488 26.51 13.58 -12.91
CA GLY A 488 27.76 13.08 -13.50
C GLY A 488 27.81 11.56 -13.66
N VAL A 489 26.74 10.84 -13.29
CA VAL A 489 26.62 9.39 -13.51
C VAL A 489 25.65 9.15 -14.69
N ASP A 490 26.16 8.55 -15.76
CA ASP A 490 25.34 8.06 -16.87
C ASP A 490 24.96 6.58 -16.69
N GLU A 491 24.17 6.02 -17.62
CA GLU A 491 23.72 4.63 -17.52
C GLU A 491 24.89 3.64 -17.50
N GLU A 492 25.96 3.91 -18.26
CA GLU A 492 27.11 3.02 -18.34
C GLU A 492 27.87 2.99 -17.00
N LEU A 493 28.19 4.16 -16.45
CA LEU A 493 28.82 4.27 -15.14
C LEU A 493 27.92 3.72 -14.03
N ALA A 494 26.62 3.97 -14.07
CA ALA A 494 25.67 3.42 -13.09
C ALA A 494 25.69 1.88 -13.08
N ARG A 495 25.76 1.23 -14.25
CA ARG A 495 25.87 -0.23 -14.33
C ARG A 495 27.21 -0.74 -13.79
N GLN A 496 28.29 -0.01 -14.01
CA GLN A 496 29.60 -0.35 -13.44
C GLN A 496 29.59 -0.21 -11.91
N LEU A 497 28.93 0.82 -11.38
CA LEU A 497 28.73 1.03 -9.95
C LEU A 497 27.88 -0.08 -9.31
N LEU A 498 26.82 -0.53 -9.98
CA LEU A 498 26.04 -1.68 -9.51
C LEU A 498 26.85 -2.97 -9.49
N ALA A 499 27.71 -3.18 -10.49
CA ALA A 499 28.54 -4.38 -10.56
C ALA A 499 29.67 -4.39 -9.51
N GLY A 500 30.11 -3.22 -9.04
CA GLY A 500 31.11 -3.07 -7.99
C GLY A 500 30.57 -3.18 -6.55
N ALA A 501 29.25 -3.12 -6.37
CA ALA A 501 28.61 -3.22 -5.06
C ALA A 501 28.77 -4.62 -4.41
N PRO A 502 28.74 -4.73 -3.07
CA PRO A 502 28.47 -3.69 -2.09
C PRO A 502 29.70 -2.82 -1.75
N TYR A 503 29.47 -1.60 -1.28
CA TYR A 503 30.50 -0.67 -0.82
C TYR A 503 30.41 -0.52 0.70
N ALA A 504 31.52 -0.64 1.42
CA ALA A 504 31.52 -0.46 2.88
C ALA A 504 31.67 1.02 3.29
N ARG A 505 32.11 1.86 2.35
CA ARG A 505 32.30 3.30 2.49
C ARG A 505 32.36 3.95 1.11
N ILE A 506 32.17 5.28 1.06
CA ILE A 506 32.17 6.06 -0.18
C ILE A 506 33.49 5.92 -0.95
N GLU A 507 34.62 5.81 -0.25
CA GLU A 507 35.94 5.68 -0.88
C GLU A 507 36.08 4.44 -1.75
N ASP A 508 35.34 3.36 -1.43
CA ASP A 508 35.45 2.10 -2.17
C ASP A 508 34.91 2.24 -3.61
N VAL A 509 34.02 3.22 -3.84
CA VAL A 509 33.49 3.56 -5.16
C VAL A 509 34.60 4.03 -6.12
N ALA A 510 35.69 4.60 -5.61
CA ALA A 510 36.80 5.08 -6.44
C ALA A 510 37.56 3.94 -7.16
N THR A 511 37.30 2.68 -6.80
CA THR A 511 37.87 1.51 -7.48
C THR A 511 37.16 1.17 -8.79
N VAL A 512 35.97 1.71 -9.02
CA VAL A 512 35.18 1.48 -10.23
C VAL A 512 35.71 2.35 -11.36
N SER A 513 35.89 1.75 -12.54
CA SER A 513 36.32 2.47 -13.74
C SER A 513 35.37 3.62 -14.06
N GLY A 514 35.90 4.77 -14.49
CA GLY A 514 35.09 5.96 -14.81
C GLY A 514 34.67 6.82 -13.61
N VAL A 515 34.83 6.35 -12.37
CA VAL A 515 34.61 7.18 -11.18
C VAL A 515 35.75 8.19 -11.03
N THR A 516 35.39 9.47 -10.94
CA THR A 516 36.36 10.57 -10.76
C THR A 516 36.45 11.01 -9.30
N PRO A 517 37.54 11.69 -8.88
CA PRO A 517 37.63 12.28 -7.55
C PRO A 517 36.51 13.27 -7.24
N GLU A 518 36.00 13.98 -8.25
CA GLU A 518 34.87 14.91 -8.13
C GLU A 518 33.57 14.17 -7.79
N LEU A 519 33.33 13.00 -8.38
CA LEU A 519 32.18 12.16 -8.06
C LEU A 519 32.26 11.67 -6.61
N VAL A 520 33.43 11.19 -6.15
CA VAL A 520 33.64 10.77 -4.76
C VAL A 520 33.40 11.94 -3.79
N ALA A 521 33.89 13.14 -4.11
CA ALA A 521 33.66 14.34 -3.31
C ALA A 521 32.17 14.71 -3.25
N ARG A 522 31.44 14.53 -4.36
CA ARG A 522 29.98 14.73 -4.42
C ARG A 522 29.24 13.75 -3.51
N LEU A 523 29.58 12.46 -3.56
CA LEU A 523 28.97 11.45 -2.69
C LEU A 523 29.18 11.78 -1.20
N ARG A 524 30.36 12.29 -0.81
CA ARG A 524 30.57 12.78 0.57
C ARG A 524 29.66 13.96 0.91
N GLY A 525 29.46 14.87 -0.03
CA GLY A 525 28.50 15.97 0.13
C GLY A 525 27.06 15.46 0.32
N MET A 526 26.66 14.43 -0.43
CA MET A 526 25.35 13.78 -0.30
C MET A 526 25.19 13.07 1.06
N GLN A 527 26.24 12.45 1.60
CA GLN A 527 26.24 11.87 2.94
C GLN A 527 26.11 12.95 4.02
N SER A 528 26.86 14.05 3.91
CA SER A 528 26.74 15.19 4.85
C SER A 528 25.36 15.85 4.78
N GLU A 529 24.72 15.84 3.62
CA GLU A 529 23.33 16.32 3.48
C GLU A 529 22.36 15.36 4.16
N PHE A 530 22.53 14.05 3.98
CA PHE A 530 21.76 13.04 4.68
C PHE A 530 21.86 13.18 6.21
N GLU A 531 23.08 13.28 6.76
CA GLU A 531 23.32 13.52 8.19
C GLU A 531 22.61 14.79 8.70
N ARG A 532 22.51 15.83 7.85
CA ARG A 532 21.78 17.05 8.20
C ARG A 532 20.27 16.85 8.19
N LEU A 533 19.74 16.09 7.23
CA LEU A 533 18.32 15.79 7.14
C LEU A 533 17.85 15.03 8.39
N ILE A 534 18.59 14.02 8.82
CA ILE A 534 18.25 13.23 10.03
C ILE A 534 18.46 14.01 11.33
N ALA A 535 19.41 14.96 11.36
CA ALA A 535 19.66 15.79 12.54
C ALA A 535 18.67 16.96 12.68
N SER A 536 17.96 17.32 11.62
CA SER A 536 16.91 18.33 11.69
C SER A 536 15.75 17.72 12.49
N PRO A 537 15.29 18.34 13.60
CA PRO A 537 14.08 17.89 14.26
C PRO A 537 12.98 17.81 13.21
N ALA A 538 12.29 16.67 13.15
CA ALA A 538 11.32 16.33 12.13
C ALA A 538 10.14 17.32 12.14
N THR A 539 10.35 18.54 11.65
CA THR A 539 9.30 19.54 11.42
C THR A 539 8.42 19.16 10.24
N GLU A 540 8.65 18.00 9.61
CA GLU A 540 7.97 17.52 8.40
C GLU A 540 7.14 16.24 8.61
N GLU A 541 7.00 15.74 9.84
CA GLU A 541 5.89 14.82 10.18
C GLU A 541 4.57 15.57 10.42
N GLU A 542 4.50 16.87 10.09
CA GLU A 542 3.22 17.53 9.80
C GLU A 542 2.47 16.67 8.76
N SER A 543 1.52 15.90 9.30
CA SER A 543 0.66 14.88 8.70
C SER A 543 0.82 14.70 7.20
N LEU A 544 1.11 13.47 6.75
CA LEU A 544 0.88 13.01 5.39
C LEU A 544 -0.57 13.29 4.99
N SER A 545 -0.87 14.54 4.65
CA SER A 545 -2.21 14.98 4.35
C SER A 545 -2.57 14.30 3.05
N ILE A 546 -3.47 13.34 3.14
CA ILE A 546 -4.01 12.64 1.98
C ILE A 546 -4.49 13.68 0.96
N LEU A 547 -5.08 14.78 1.44
CA LEU A 547 -5.48 15.90 0.59
C LEU A 547 -4.29 16.53 -0.14
N ALA A 548 -3.16 16.78 0.52
CA ALA A 548 -1.96 17.34 -0.12
C ALA A 548 -1.37 16.40 -1.18
N ILE A 549 -1.35 15.08 -0.93
CA ILE A 549 -0.91 14.06 -1.89
C ILE A 549 -1.87 14.00 -3.10
N LEU A 550 -3.18 14.11 -2.87
CA LEU A 550 -4.19 14.03 -3.94
C LEU A 550 -4.37 15.36 -4.71
N MET A 551 -4.03 16.50 -4.12
CA MET A 551 -4.28 17.83 -4.69
C MET A 551 -3.64 18.03 -6.07
N PRO A 552 -2.40 17.60 -6.36
CA PRO A 552 -1.83 17.65 -7.71
C PRO A 552 -2.67 16.89 -8.74
N SER A 553 -3.16 15.68 -8.40
CA SER A 553 -4.02 14.88 -9.27
C SER A 553 -5.34 15.61 -9.55
N VAL A 554 -5.94 16.19 -8.51
CA VAL A 554 -7.17 17.00 -8.63
C VAL A 554 -6.94 18.25 -9.49
N ARG A 555 -5.85 18.99 -9.28
CA ARG A 555 -5.52 20.19 -10.07
C ARG A 555 -5.27 19.87 -11.54
N ARG A 556 -4.54 18.79 -11.85
CA ARG A 556 -4.30 18.34 -13.22
C ARG A 556 -5.60 17.92 -13.91
N LEU A 557 -6.44 17.15 -13.22
CA LEU A 557 -7.76 16.78 -13.72
C LEU A 557 -8.64 18.01 -13.95
N GLY A 558 -8.67 18.94 -13.00
CA GLY A 558 -9.40 20.21 -13.11
C GLY A 558 -8.92 21.04 -14.31
N ALA A 559 -7.61 21.18 -14.50
CA ALA A 559 -7.04 21.85 -15.66
C ALA A 559 -7.43 21.14 -16.97
N ALA A 560 -7.41 19.80 -17.00
CA ALA A 560 -7.78 19.03 -18.18
C ALA A 560 -9.24 19.27 -18.56
N LEU A 561 -10.14 19.24 -17.56
CA LEU A 561 -11.56 19.48 -17.73
C LEU A 561 -11.85 20.91 -18.20
N VAL A 562 -11.15 21.92 -17.67
CA VAL A 562 -11.33 23.33 -18.08
C VAL A 562 -10.82 23.54 -19.51
N LEU A 563 -9.60 23.12 -19.82
CA LEU A 563 -9.02 23.25 -21.16
C LEU A 563 -9.82 22.44 -22.19
N GLY A 564 -10.24 21.24 -21.81
CA GLY A 564 -11.08 20.37 -22.62
C GLY A 564 -12.44 21.00 -22.90
N ALA A 565 -13.04 21.65 -21.91
CA ALA A 565 -14.32 22.33 -22.07
C ALA A 565 -14.22 23.55 -22.99
N ILE A 566 -13.14 24.34 -22.86
CA ILE A 566 -12.89 25.49 -23.74
C ILE A 566 -12.67 25.02 -25.18
N ALA A 567 -11.76 24.07 -25.40
CA ALA A 567 -11.47 23.53 -26.72
C ALA A 567 -12.70 22.84 -27.34
N GLY A 568 -13.43 22.06 -26.53
CA GLY A 568 -14.64 21.37 -26.93
C GLY A 568 -15.76 22.34 -27.31
N ALA A 569 -15.92 23.44 -26.59
CA ALA A 569 -16.87 24.50 -26.93
C ALA A 569 -16.54 25.16 -28.28
N VAL A 570 -15.26 25.45 -28.52
CA VAL A 570 -14.78 26.01 -29.80
C VAL A 570 -15.04 25.03 -30.94
N LEU A 571 -14.67 23.76 -30.78
CA LEU A 571 -14.90 22.70 -31.78
C LEU A 571 -16.39 22.52 -32.07
N PHE A 572 -17.21 22.39 -31.02
CA PHE A 572 -18.67 22.27 -31.14
C PHE A 572 -19.26 23.42 -31.97
N ARG A 573 -18.87 24.67 -31.62
CA ARG A 573 -19.34 25.88 -32.31
C ARG A 573 -18.91 25.88 -33.78
N TRP A 574 -17.65 25.57 -34.04
CA TRP A 574 -17.08 25.55 -35.39
C TRP A 574 -17.79 24.53 -36.29
N MET A 575 -17.98 23.29 -35.83
CA MET A 575 -18.69 22.24 -36.58
C MET A 575 -20.15 22.63 -36.85
N ARG A 576 -20.84 23.16 -35.83
CA ARG A 576 -22.22 23.66 -35.97
C ARG A 576 -22.34 24.81 -36.97
N ALA A 577 -21.38 25.73 -36.97
CA ALA A 577 -21.33 26.84 -37.92
C ALA A 577 -21.12 26.33 -39.37
N LYS A 578 -20.20 25.38 -39.57
CA LYS A 578 -19.95 24.76 -40.89
C LYS A 578 -21.17 24.02 -41.45
N ALA A 579 -22.02 23.47 -40.57
CA ALA A 579 -23.26 22.81 -40.96
C ALA A 579 -24.46 23.77 -41.17
N GLY A 580 -24.22 25.08 -41.27
CA GLY A 580 -25.28 26.08 -41.48
C GLY A 580 -26.21 26.25 -40.27
N ALA A 581 -25.75 25.85 -39.08
CA ALA A 581 -26.59 25.79 -37.89
C ALA A 581 -25.86 26.43 -36.68
N PRO A 582 -25.58 27.74 -36.71
CA PRO A 582 -24.78 28.39 -35.67
C PRO A 582 -25.37 28.18 -34.27
N ALA A 583 -24.51 27.86 -33.30
CA ALA A 583 -24.86 27.79 -31.89
C ALA A 583 -24.56 29.13 -31.22
N THR A 584 -25.20 29.43 -30.08
CA THR A 584 -24.76 30.54 -29.22
C THR A 584 -23.51 30.12 -28.44
N TRP A 585 -22.71 31.08 -27.97
CA TRP A 585 -21.56 30.77 -27.11
C TRP A 585 -21.98 30.02 -25.85
N MET A 586 -23.05 30.45 -25.19
CA MET A 586 -23.60 29.77 -24.01
C MET A 586 -23.87 28.26 -24.27
N ARG A 587 -24.53 27.91 -25.38
CA ARG A 587 -24.76 26.50 -25.73
C ARG A 587 -23.47 25.74 -26.02
N SER A 588 -22.49 26.41 -26.61
CA SER A 588 -21.19 25.82 -26.93
C SER A 588 -20.40 25.53 -25.66
N CYS A 589 -20.40 26.46 -24.70
CA CYS A 589 -19.81 26.27 -23.37
C CYS A 589 -20.46 25.10 -22.63
N VAL A 590 -21.79 25.03 -22.60
CA VAL A 590 -22.51 23.89 -21.99
C VAL A 590 -22.11 22.57 -22.66
N ALA A 591 -22.02 22.55 -23.99
CA ALA A 591 -21.60 21.35 -24.72
C ALA A 591 -20.16 20.94 -24.40
N GLY A 592 -19.22 21.91 -24.36
CA GLY A 592 -17.83 21.66 -23.99
C GLY A 592 -17.69 21.10 -22.57
N VAL A 593 -18.36 21.71 -21.59
CA VAL A 593 -18.36 21.23 -20.19
C VAL A 593 -18.95 19.84 -20.08
N ALA A 594 -20.13 19.59 -20.68
CA ALA A 594 -20.80 18.30 -20.63
C ALA A 594 -19.99 17.19 -21.33
N ALA A 595 -19.42 17.50 -22.50
CA ALA A 595 -18.54 16.57 -23.21
C ALA A 595 -17.29 16.24 -22.39
N SER A 596 -16.72 17.23 -21.68
CA SER A 596 -15.51 17.01 -20.89
C SER A 596 -15.77 16.21 -19.62
N ALA A 597 -16.82 16.57 -18.88
CA ALA A 597 -17.22 15.90 -17.65
C ALA A 597 -17.64 14.43 -17.87
N LEU A 598 -18.21 14.09 -19.03
CA LEU A 598 -18.55 12.72 -19.39
C LEU A 598 -17.41 11.97 -20.09
N GLY A 599 -16.65 12.66 -20.95
CA GLY A 599 -15.59 12.07 -21.75
C GLY A 599 -14.50 11.43 -20.90
N TRP A 600 -14.08 12.08 -19.81
CA TRP A 600 -13.00 11.56 -18.97
C TRP A 600 -13.37 10.28 -18.18
N PRO A 601 -14.52 10.20 -17.47
CA PRO A 601 -14.95 8.94 -16.86
C PRO A 601 -15.11 7.81 -17.88
N CYS A 602 -15.64 8.11 -19.07
CA CYS A 602 -15.74 7.10 -20.13
C CYS A 602 -14.37 6.66 -20.65
N ALA A 603 -13.38 7.56 -20.70
CA ALA A 603 -12.00 7.22 -21.03
C ALA A 603 -11.38 6.28 -19.99
N TRP A 604 -11.67 6.51 -18.72
CA TRP A 604 -11.22 5.63 -17.65
C TRP A 604 -11.76 4.21 -17.81
N VAL A 605 -13.09 4.10 -17.97
CA VAL A 605 -13.79 2.80 -18.10
C VAL A 605 -13.34 2.04 -19.33
N ALA A 606 -13.06 2.73 -20.44
CA ALA A 606 -12.69 2.10 -21.70
C ALA A 606 -11.26 1.54 -21.77
N GLY A 607 -10.45 1.73 -20.72
CA GLY A 607 -9.15 1.05 -20.66
C GLY A 607 -8.18 1.54 -21.73
N GLU A 608 -7.65 0.60 -22.51
CA GLU A 608 -6.77 0.86 -23.67
C GLU A 608 -7.46 1.68 -24.77
N LEU A 609 -8.79 1.62 -24.83
CA LEU A 609 -9.61 2.39 -25.74
C LEU A 609 -10.03 3.74 -25.15
N ALA A 610 -9.27 4.30 -24.19
CA ALA A 610 -9.61 5.54 -23.49
C ALA A 610 -10.12 6.66 -24.41
N GLY A 611 -9.40 6.94 -25.51
CA GLY A 611 -9.84 7.92 -26.50
C GLY A 611 -11.17 7.57 -27.16
N VAL A 612 -11.36 6.32 -27.57
CA VAL A 612 -12.62 5.83 -28.17
C VAL A 612 -13.75 5.84 -27.16
N GLY A 613 -13.48 5.47 -25.90
CA GLY A 613 -14.42 5.49 -24.80
C GLY A 613 -14.98 6.90 -24.54
N ALA A 614 -14.10 7.90 -24.48
CA ALA A 614 -14.50 9.30 -24.34
C ALA A 614 -15.46 9.73 -25.46
N LEU A 615 -15.11 9.42 -26.71
CA LEU A 615 -15.92 9.77 -27.87
C LEU A 615 -17.26 9.01 -27.89
N ALA A 616 -17.25 7.71 -27.63
CA ALA A 616 -18.42 6.84 -27.64
C ALA A 616 -19.41 7.21 -26.53
N GLY A 617 -18.92 7.46 -25.31
CA GLY A 617 -19.76 7.90 -24.18
C GLY A 617 -20.51 9.19 -24.50
N VAL A 618 -19.80 10.20 -25.01
CA VAL A 618 -20.41 11.48 -25.40
C VAL A 618 -21.35 11.32 -26.60
N ALA A 619 -21.01 10.48 -27.58
CA ALA A 619 -21.87 10.17 -28.71
C ALA A 619 -23.21 9.58 -28.26
N VAL A 620 -23.19 8.60 -27.35
CA VAL A 620 -24.39 7.90 -26.87
C VAL A 620 -25.26 8.81 -26.01
N VAL A 621 -24.67 9.54 -25.06
CA VAL A 621 -25.45 10.34 -24.08
C VAL A 621 -25.94 11.66 -24.66
N PHE A 622 -25.15 12.31 -25.52
CA PHE A 622 -25.48 13.65 -26.03
C PHE A 622 -25.65 13.69 -27.55
N GLY A 623 -24.78 13.00 -28.30
CA GLY A 623 -24.80 13.02 -29.76
C GLY A 623 -26.08 12.44 -30.37
N LEU A 624 -26.43 11.20 -30.04
CA LEU A 624 -27.61 10.50 -30.55
C LEU A 624 -28.91 11.20 -30.14
N PRO A 625 -29.10 11.61 -28.86
CA PRO A 625 -30.30 12.37 -28.48
C PRO A 625 -30.41 13.73 -29.19
N ALA A 626 -29.30 14.44 -29.40
CA ALA A 626 -29.31 15.71 -30.11
C ALA A 626 -29.67 15.54 -31.60
N ALA A 627 -29.18 14.49 -32.25
CA ALA A 627 -29.54 14.14 -33.62
C ALA A 627 -31.03 13.76 -33.72
N ALA A 628 -31.50 12.87 -32.84
CA ALA A 628 -32.91 12.46 -32.77
C ALA A 628 -33.84 13.66 -32.53
N TRP A 629 -33.47 14.57 -31.62
CA TRP A 629 -34.22 15.80 -31.36
C TRP A 629 -34.29 16.73 -32.58
N CYS A 630 -33.21 16.85 -33.35
CA CYS A 630 -33.21 17.63 -34.57
C CYS A 630 -34.16 17.03 -35.61
N LEU A 631 -34.15 15.70 -35.79
CA LEU A 631 -35.08 14.99 -36.68
C LEU A 631 -36.53 15.14 -36.22
N ALA A 632 -36.80 15.00 -34.91
CA ALA A 632 -38.13 15.17 -34.32
C ALA A 632 -38.68 16.59 -34.55
N ARG A 633 -37.79 17.60 -34.59
CA ARG A 633 -38.14 18.98 -34.97
C ARG A 633 -38.16 19.23 -36.47
N LYS A 634 -38.16 18.18 -37.29
CA LYS A 634 -38.16 18.22 -38.76
C LYS A 634 -37.02 19.07 -39.33
N ARG A 635 -35.89 19.14 -38.63
CA ARG A 635 -34.66 19.68 -39.21
C ARG A 635 -34.10 18.63 -40.17
N GLY A 636 -33.56 19.08 -41.30
CA GLY A 636 -33.02 18.18 -42.32
C GLY A 636 -31.96 17.22 -41.75
N PRO A 637 -31.79 16.03 -42.34
CA PRO A 637 -30.89 14.99 -41.84
C PRO A 637 -29.44 15.49 -41.70
N ALA A 638 -28.99 16.39 -42.60
CA ALA A 638 -27.68 17.03 -42.49
C ALA A 638 -27.48 17.80 -41.17
N VAL A 639 -28.51 18.52 -40.70
CA VAL A 639 -28.46 19.28 -39.42
C VAL A 639 -28.49 18.34 -38.23
N ALA A 640 -29.22 17.22 -38.33
CA ALA A 640 -29.24 16.19 -37.30
C ALA A 640 -27.88 15.50 -37.16
N CYS A 641 -27.30 15.03 -38.27
CA CYS A 641 -25.97 14.43 -38.30
C CYS A 641 -24.92 15.41 -37.77
N ALA A 642 -24.92 16.65 -38.25
CA ALA A 642 -23.97 17.67 -37.78
C ALA A 642 -24.12 17.97 -36.28
N SER A 643 -25.32 17.86 -35.72
CA SER A 643 -25.53 18.04 -34.27
C SER A 643 -24.96 16.87 -33.48
N GLY A 644 -25.11 15.64 -33.97
CA GLY A 644 -24.49 14.46 -33.39
C GLY A 644 -22.95 14.54 -33.45
N PHE A 645 -22.39 14.81 -34.63
CA PHE A 645 -20.94 14.95 -34.81
C PHE A 645 -20.35 16.12 -34.04
N ALA A 646 -21.08 17.23 -33.87
CA ALA A 646 -20.60 18.36 -33.07
C ALA A 646 -20.36 17.95 -31.60
N TRP A 647 -21.20 17.10 -31.02
CA TRP A 647 -20.98 16.55 -29.67
C TRP A 647 -19.77 15.64 -29.62
N VAL A 648 -19.60 14.75 -30.60
CA VAL A 648 -18.43 13.87 -30.67
C VAL A 648 -17.14 14.69 -30.80
N GLY A 649 -17.11 15.68 -31.69
CA GLY A 649 -15.94 16.54 -31.83
C GLY A 649 -15.69 17.43 -30.60
N ALA A 650 -16.73 17.77 -29.82
CA ALA A 650 -16.54 18.45 -28.54
C ALA A 650 -15.81 17.59 -27.50
N ALA A 651 -15.85 16.25 -27.64
CA ALA A 651 -15.16 15.32 -26.75
C ALA A 651 -13.71 15.02 -27.19
N VAL A 652 -13.32 15.36 -28.42
CA VAL A 652 -11.97 15.12 -28.95
C VAL A 652 -10.88 15.65 -28.02
N PRO A 653 -10.93 16.90 -27.50
CA PRO A 653 -9.89 17.38 -26.59
C PRO A 653 -9.70 16.52 -25.34
N MET A 654 -10.79 16.02 -24.73
CA MET A 654 -10.67 15.11 -23.59
C MET A 654 -10.18 13.72 -23.98
N ALA A 655 -10.58 13.22 -25.14
CA ALA A 655 -10.02 11.98 -25.68
C ALA A 655 -8.49 12.11 -25.83
N LEU A 656 -8.01 13.27 -26.30
CA LEU A 656 -6.58 13.55 -26.40
C LEU A 656 -5.91 13.66 -25.02
N PHE A 657 -6.49 14.36 -24.05
CA PHE A 657 -5.88 14.50 -22.71
C PHE A 657 -5.86 13.23 -21.88
N ALA A 658 -6.82 12.32 -22.09
CA ALA A 658 -6.89 11.04 -21.40
C ALA A 658 -6.03 9.95 -22.07
N THR A 659 -5.57 10.18 -23.31
CA THR A 659 -4.75 9.21 -24.05
C THR A 659 -3.27 9.54 -23.85
N PRO A 660 -2.41 8.60 -23.44
CA PRO A 660 -0.96 8.77 -23.49
C PRO A 660 -0.47 8.84 -24.94
N TRP A 661 0.36 9.82 -25.28
CA TRP A 661 0.99 9.97 -26.61
C TRP A 661 2.49 9.79 -26.48
N GLY A 662 3.14 8.95 -27.29
CA GLY A 662 4.58 8.77 -27.15
C GLY A 662 5.25 7.93 -28.19
#